data_AF-A0A8T1Z7U6-F1
#
_entry.id   AF-A0A8T1Z7U6-F1
#
_cell.length_a   1.000
_cell.length_b   1.000
_cell.length_c   1.000
_cell.angle_alpha   90.00
_cell.angle_beta   90.00
_cell.angle_gamma   90.00
#
_symmetry.space_group_name_H-M   'P 1'
#
loop_
_entity.id
_entity.type
_entity.pdbx_description
1 polymer ?
#
loop_
_entity_poly.entity_id
_entity_poly.type
_entity_poly.pdbx_seq_one_letter_code
_entity_poly.pdbx_strand_id
1 'polypeptide(L)'
;MATSSMKSIPMAIPSFSMCHKLELLKEGKSKGQEDHEGLSYEFQALTSLFSCWVRPWFQEMLDSLPKERGWRTRYLYLFQGFWCQAKEIQAIMSFQKHFQSLPNDVVLATIPKSGTTWLKALTFTILNRHRFDPVSSGTNHPLLTSNPHDLVPFFEYKLYANGDVPNLSSLASPRTFATHVPFGSLMDSIEKPGVKVVYLCRNPFDTFISSWHYINNIKSESVSPVLLDEAFDLYCRGVIGFGPFWEHMLGYWRESLKRPEKVLFLKYEDLKEDIETNLKKLSSFLGLPFTEEEERKGVVKAIADLCSFENLKKLEVNKSNKSIKNFENRFLFRKGEVSDWVNYLSPSQVERLSALVDDNIKSIPMAIPSFSMCHKPELLKEGKSKGQEDEGLSYEFQEMLDSLPKERGWRTRYLYLFQGFWCQAKEIQAIMSFQKHFQSLPNDVVLATIPKSGTTWLKALTFTILNRYRFDPVSSGTNHPLLTSNPHDLVPFFEYKLYANGDVPNLSSLASPRTFATHVPFGSFMDSIEKPGVKVVYLCRNPFDTFISSWHYINNIKSESVSPVLLDEAFDLYCRGVIGFGPFWEHMLGYWRESLKRPEKVFFLRYEDLKEDIETNLKKLASFLGLPFTEEEEQKGVVKAIADLCSFENLKKLEVNKSNKSIKNFENRFLFRKGEVSDWVNYLSPSQVERLLALVDDKLGGSGLTFRLS
;
A
#
# COMPACT_ATOMS: atom_id res chain seq x y z
N MET A 1 0.59 -29.02 -25.19
CA MET A 1 -0.33 -29.55 -26.22
C MET A 1 -1.75 -29.53 -25.68
N ALA A 2 -2.60 -28.67 -26.25
CA ALA A 2 -4.07 -28.76 -26.29
C ALA A 2 -4.56 -27.46 -26.96
N THR A 3 -4.51 -27.42 -28.29
CA THR A 3 -5.10 -26.36 -29.11
C THR A 3 -6.60 -26.61 -29.21
N SER A 4 -7.44 -25.75 -28.63
CA SER A 4 -8.88 -25.73 -28.93
C SER A 4 -9.19 -24.53 -29.83
N SER A 5 -9.67 -24.82 -31.03
CA SER A 5 -10.11 -23.84 -32.02
C SER A 5 -11.46 -23.26 -31.59
N MET A 6 -11.53 -21.96 -31.30
CA MET A 6 -12.80 -21.25 -31.19
C MET A 6 -13.43 -21.11 -32.57
N LYS A 7 -14.57 -21.77 -32.79
CA LYS A 7 -15.43 -21.60 -33.96
C LYS A 7 -16.09 -20.22 -33.92
N SER A 8 -16.10 -19.54 -35.07
CA SER A 8 -16.86 -18.31 -35.33
C SER A 8 -18.36 -18.53 -35.16
N ILE A 9 -19.01 -17.68 -34.36
CA ILE A 9 -20.48 -17.60 -34.27
C ILE A 9 -20.97 -16.62 -35.36
N PRO A 10 -21.93 -16.98 -36.24
CA PRO A 10 -22.42 -16.09 -37.28
C PRO A 10 -23.44 -15.09 -36.69
N MET A 11 -23.22 -13.80 -36.91
CA MET A 11 -24.19 -12.74 -36.62
C MET A 11 -25.21 -12.63 -37.76
N ALA A 12 -26.49 -12.88 -37.45
CA ALA A 12 -27.61 -12.39 -38.26
C ALA A 12 -28.44 -11.43 -37.39
N ILE A 13 -28.64 -10.19 -37.85
CA ILE A 13 -29.40 -9.13 -37.17
C ILE A 13 -30.63 -8.77 -38.05
N PRO A 14 -31.86 -8.59 -37.51
CA PRO A 14 -33.05 -8.31 -38.31
C PRO A 14 -33.14 -6.86 -38.83
N SER A 15 -33.87 -6.66 -39.93
CA SER A 15 -33.89 -5.47 -40.79
C SER A 15 -34.76 -4.28 -40.37
N PHE A 16 -34.21 -3.08 -40.60
CA PHE A 16 -34.69 -1.69 -40.86
C PHE A 16 -36.15 -1.20 -40.68
N SER A 17 -37.18 -2.01 -40.44
CA SER A 17 -38.58 -1.55 -40.56
C SER A 17 -39.10 -0.67 -39.40
N MET A 18 -38.39 -0.57 -38.27
CA MET A 18 -38.94 0.05 -37.04
C MET A 18 -38.53 1.51 -36.80
N CYS A 19 -37.51 2.02 -37.51
CA CYS A 19 -36.99 3.38 -37.32
C CYS A 19 -37.90 4.48 -37.90
N HIS A 20 -38.64 4.20 -38.97
CA HIS A 20 -39.43 5.21 -39.68
C HIS A 20 -40.69 5.66 -38.91
N LYS A 21 -41.17 4.87 -37.95
CA LYS A 21 -42.34 5.21 -37.11
C LYS A 21 -42.04 6.21 -35.99
N LEU A 22 -40.77 6.45 -35.68
CA LEU A 22 -40.36 7.30 -34.54
C LEU A 22 -40.03 8.75 -34.94
N GLU A 23 -39.73 9.03 -36.21
CA GLU A 23 -39.56 10.41 -36.70
C GLU A 23 -40.88 11.19 -36.70
N LEU A 24 -42.00 10.52 -36.98
CA LEU A 24 -43.34 11.13 -36.99
C LEU A 24 -43.85 11.62 -35.62
N LEU A 25 -43.23 11.17 -34.52
CA LEU A 25 -43.60 11.60 -33.16
C LEU A 25 -42.82 12.82 -32.66
N LYS A 26 -41.71 13.19 -33.33
CA LYS A 26 -40.91 14.38 -32.97
C LYS A 26 -41.49 15.68 -33.54
N GLU A 27 -42.25 15.63 -34.63
CA GLU A 27 -42.83 16.83 -35.27
C GLU A 27 -44.10 17.35 -34.57
N GLY A 28 -44.66 16.59 -33.62
CA GLY A 28 -45.95 16.91 -32.98
C GLY A 28 -45.92 17.81 -31.74
N LYS A 29 -44.77 18.30 -31.27
CA LYS A 29 -44.68 19.11 -30.03
C LYS A 29 -43.94 20.43 -30.24
N SER A 30 -44.55 21.33 -30.99
CA SER A 30 -44.31 22.77 -30.86
C SER A 30 -45.65 23.50 -30.78
N LYS A 31 -46.17 23.71 -29.56
CA LYS A 31 -47.12 24.80 -29.20
C LYS A 31 -47.55 24.68 -27.72
N GLY A 32 -47.30 25.74 -26.93
CA GLY A 32 -48.05 26.10 -25.71
C GLY A 32 -47.32 26.05 -24.36
N GLN A 33 -47.06 27.25 -23.79
CA GLN A 33 -46.94 27.56 -22.34
C GLN A 33 -48.22 27.13 -21.58
N GLU A 34 -48.33 26.87 -20.28
CA GLU A 34 -47.68 27.38 -19.07
C GLU A 34 -48.06 26.42 -17.89
N ASP A 35 -47.29 26.44 -16.80
CA ASP A 35 -47.64 26.11 -15.39
C ASP A 35 -46.59 25.25 -14.64
N HIS A 36 -46.03 25.89 -13.61
CA HIS A 36 -45.05 25.36 -12.67
C HIS A 36 -45.73 24.62 -11.50
N GLU A 37 -44.96 23.74 -10.84
CA GLU A 37 -45.26 23.00 -9.59
C GLU A 37 -45.82 21.56 -9.67
N GLY A 38 -45.80 20.90 -10.84
CA GLY A 38 -46.07 19.44 -10.96
C GLY A 38 -44.91 18.56 -11.43
N LEU A 39 -43.78 19.15 -11.86
CA LEU A 39 -42.81 18.50 -12.75
C LEU A 39 -41.61 17.80 -12.06
N SER A 40 -41.66 17.49 -10.76
CA SER A 40 -40.55 16.76 -10.10
C SER A 40 -40.73 15.24 -10.07
N TYR A 41 -41.97 14.73 -10.11
CA TYR A 41 -42.24 13.30 -10.08
C TYR A 41 -42.27 12.64 -11.47
N GLU A 42 -42.78 13.33 -12.51
CA GLU A 42 -42.75 12.80 -13.88
C GLU A 42 -41.35 12.85 -14.50
N PHE A 43 -40.48 13.77 -14.09
CA PHE A 43 -39.08 13.80 -14.52
C PHE A 43 -38.24 12.69 -13.85
N GLN A 44 -38.60 12.30 -12.61
CA GLN A 44 -38.04 11.13 -11.94
C GLN A 44 -38.59 9.81 -12.51
N ALA A 45 -39.85 9.78 -12.93
CA ALA A 45 -40.42 8.64 -13.65
C ALA A 45 -39.82 8.48 -15.06
N LEU A 46 -39.54 9.58 -15.78
CA LEU A 46 -38.87 9.55 -17.08
C LEU A 46 -37.39 9.16 -16.97
N THR A 47 -36.66 9.61 -15.94
CA THR A 47 -35.28 9.16 -15.70
C THR A 47 -35.21 7.70 -15.21
N SER A 48 -36.21 7.23 -14.48
CA SER A 48 -36.42 5.80 -14.17
C SER A 48 -36.72 4.97 -15.43
N LEU A 49 -37.56 5.48 -16.34
CA LEU A 49 -37.87 4.83 -17.62
C LEU A 49 -36.68 4.85 -18.62
N PHE A 50 -35.76 5.80 -18.52
CA PHE A 50 -34.50 5.80 -19.27
C PHE A 50 -33.52 4.68 -18.84
N SER A 51 -33.62 4.21 -17.59
CA SER A 51 -32.82 3.07 -17.11
C SER A 51 -33.25 1.72 -17.70
N CYS A 52 -34.41 1.68 -18.38
CA CYS A 52 -34.99 0.49 -19.01
C CYS A 52 -34.64 0.30 -20.50
N TRP A 53 -33.72 1.11 -21.06
CA TRP A 53 -33.26 0.97 -22.46
C TRP A 53 -31.85 0.37 -22.59
N VAL A 54 -31.50 -0.56 -21.70
CA VAL A 54 -30.66 -1.66 -22.19
C VAL A 54 -31.55 -2.46 -23.12
N ARG A 55 -31.36 -2.31 -24.44
CA ARG A 55 -32.08 -3.12 -25.43
C ARG A 55 -32.00 -4.59 -24.98
N PRO A 56 -33.10 -5.36 -24.91
CA PRO A 56 -33.08 -6.72 -24.34
C PRO A 56 -31.94 -7.59 -24.86
N TRP A 57 -31.63 -7.48 -26.17
CA TRP A 57 -30.50 -8.17 -26.79
C TRP A 57 -29.11 -7.80 -26.22
N PHE A 58 -28.90 -6.56 -25.77
CA PHE A 58 -27.62 -6.12 -25.19
C PHE A 58 -27.42 -6.72 -23.81
N GLN A 59 -28.50 -6.83 -23.01
CA GLN A 59 -28.43 -7.52 -21.73
C GLN A 59 -28.19 -9.02 -21.93
N GLU A 60 -28.90 -9.66 -22.86
CA GLU A 60 -28.66 -11.06 -23.25
C GLU A 60 -27.21 -11.29 -23.70
N MET A 61 -26.67 -10.39 -24.52
CA MET A 61 -25.26 -10.44 -24.92
C MET A 61 -24.33 -10.34 -23.71
N LEU A 62 -24.52 -9.36 -22.82
CA LEU A 62 -23.68 -9.21 -21.62
C LEU A 62 -23.75 -10.44 -20.71
N ASP A 63 -24.92 -11.05 -20.58
CA ASP A 63 -25.10 -12.25 -19.77
C ASP A 63 -24.46 -13.50 -20.38
N SER A 64 -24.26 -13.52 -21.71
CA SER A 64 -23.52 -14.57 -22.41
C SER A 64 -21.99 -14.44 -22.32
N LEU A 65 -21.46 -13.26 -21.97
CA LEU A 65 -20.03 -13.03 -21.89
C LEU A 65 -19.45 -13.50 -20.53
N PRO A 66 -18.23 -14.10 -20.52
CA PRO A 66 -17.51 -14.32 -19.27
C PRO A 66 -17.37 -13.01 -18.50
N LYS A 67 -17.65 -13.03 -17.20
CA LYS A 67 -17.56 -11.85 -16.33
C LYS A 67 -16.82 -12.15 -15.04
N GLU A 68 -16.02 -11.20 -14.62
CA GLU A 68 -15.21 -11.26 -13.41
C GLU A 68 -15.40 -9.98 -12.59
N ARG A 69 -15.09 -10.05 -11.29
CA ARG A 69 -15.16 -8.86 -10.43
C ARG A 69 -14.06 -7.87 -10.80
N GLY A 70 -14.43 -6.61 -11.03
CA GLY A 70 -13.49 -5.53 -11.36
C GLY A 70 -13.05 -4.72 -10.15
N TRP A 71 -11.97 -3.96 -10.30
CA TRP A 71 -11.45 -3.06 -9.25
C TRP A 71 -12.41 -1.91 -8.93
N ARG A 72 -13.10 -1.38 -9.95
CA ARG A 72 -13.97 -0.20 -9.86
C ARG A 72 -15.45 -0.55 -10.00
N THR A 73 -15.77 -1.53 -10.84
CA THR A 73 -17.14 -1.91 -11.17
C THR A 73 -17.43 -3.31 -10.68
N ARG A 74 -18.71 -3.59 -10.42
CA ARG A 74 -19.16 -4.92 -9.97
C ARG A 74 -18.68 -6.03 -10.89
N TYR A 75 -18.73 -5.81 -12.20
CA TYR A 75 -18.25 -6.74 -13.21
C TYR A 75 -17.41 -6.05 -14.29
N LEU A 76 -16.41 -6.77 -14.79
CA LEU A 76 -15.80 -6.62 -16.10
C LEU A 76 -16.23 -7.82 -16.95
N TYR A 77 -16.45 -7.58 -18.23
CA TYR A 77 -16.87 -8.59 -19.20
C TYR A 77 -15.74 -8.80 -20.19
N LEU A 78 -15.47 -10.06 -20.55
CA LEU A 78 -14.49 -10.41 -21.56
C LEU A 78 -15.12 -10.23 -22.94
N PHE A 79 -14.84 -9.09 -23.58
CA PHE A 79 -15.38 -8.72 -24.89
C PHE A 79 -14.23 -8.64 -25.90
N GLN A 80 -14.36 -9.35 -27.03
CA GLN A 80 -13.34 -9.39 -28.09
C GLN A 80 -11.90 -9.66 -27.58
N GLY A 81 -11.77 -10.49 -26.53
CA GLY A 81 -10.48 -10.89 -25.96
C GLY A 81 -9.88 -9.95 -24.91
N PHE A 82 -10.61 -8.91 -24.47
CA PHE A 82 -10.17 -8.03 -23.39
C PHE A 82 -11.28 -7.69 -22.39
N TRP A 83 -10.90 -7.32 -21.18
CA TRP A 83 -11.82 -7.04 -20.08
C TRP A 83 -12.29 -5.58 -20.10
N CYS A 84 -13.59 -5.34 -20.20
CA CYS A 84 -14.14 -3.97 -20.12
C CYS A 84 -15.55 -3.96 -19.51
N GLN A 85 -16.05 -2.77 -19.20
CA GLN A 85 -17.37 -2.59 -18.60
C GLN A 85 -18.46 -2.58 -19.66
N ALA A 86 -19.69 -2.92 -19.26
CA ALA A 86 -20.87 -2.85 -20.13
C ALA A 86 -20.99 -1.51 -20.89
N LYS A 87 -20.79 -0.38 -20.21
CA LYS A 87 -20.83 0.95 -20.85
C LYS A 87 -19.72 1.17 -21.88
N GLU A 88 -18.55 0.58 -21.64
CA GLU A 88 -17.42 0.63 -22.58
C GLU A 88 -17.71 -0.25 -23.79
N ILE A 89 -18.28 -1.45 -23.60
CA ILE A 89 -18.71 -2.34 -24.70
C ILE A 89 -19.68 -1.61 -25.63
N GLN A 90 -20.72 -0.98 -25.07
CA GLN A 90 -21.70 -0.25 -25.87
C GLN A 90 -21.04 0.88 -26.70
N ALA A 91 -20.10 1.61 -26.10
CA ALA A 91 -19.38 2.68 -26.78
C ALA A 91 -18.45 2.15 -27.87
N ILE A 92 -17.75 1.04 -27.60
CA ILE A 92 -16.85 0.39 -28.56
C ILE A 92 -17.63 -0.16 -29.75
N MET A 93 -18.79 -0.77 -29.53
CA MET A 93 -19.66 -1.24 -30.61
C MET A 93 -20.17 -0.09 -31.47
N SER A 94 -20.56 1.04 -30.86
CA SER A 94 -20.98 2.23 -31.60
C SER A 94 -19.83 2.83 -32.41
N PHE A 95 -18.65 2.97 -31.79
CA PHE A 95 -17.42 3.39 -32.47
C PHE A 95 -17.10 2.49 -33.66
N GLN A 96 -17.03 1.17 -33.47
CA GLN A 96 -16.70 0.20 -34.52
C GLN A 96 -17.66 0.29 -35.71
N LYS A 97 -18.94 0.57 -35.45
CA LYS A 97 -19.98 0.65 -36.48
C LYS A 97 -20.02 2.00 -37.20
N HIS A 98 -19.77 3.10 -36.49
CA HIS A 98 -20.11 4.44 -36.97
C HIS A 98 -18.90 5.36 -37.20
N PHE A 99 -17.74 5.05 -36.64
CA PHE A 99 -16.54 5.85 -36.87
C PHE A 99 -16.07 5.70 -38.31
N GLN A 100 -15.80 6.84 -38.93
CA GLN A 100 -15.23 6.92 -40.27
C GLN A 100 -13.92 7.67 -40.17
N SER A 101 -12.82 6.91 -40.26
CA SER A 101 -11.47 7.47 -40.36
C SER A 101 -11.36 8.35 -41.61
N LEU A 102 -10.48 9.35 -41.54
CA LEU A 102 -10.06 10.19 -42.66
C LEU A 102 -8.54 10.13 -42.80
N PRO A 103 -7.99 10.38 -44.01
CA PRO A 103 -6.56 10.57 -44.17
C PRO A 103 -6.04 11.65 -43.21
N ASN A 104 -4.89 11.38 -42.58
CA ASN A 104 -4.25 12.22 -41.56
C ASN A 104 -4.91 12.21 -40.16
N ASP A 105 -5.93 11.39 -39.90
CA ASP A 105 -6.36 11.19 -38.51
C ASP A 105 -5.22 10.63 -37.66
N VAL A 106 -5.13 11.10 -36.41
CA VAL A 106 -4.13 10.64 -35.44
C VAL A 106 -4.86 9.97 -34.26
N VAL A 107 -4.47 8.74 -33.95
CA VAL A 107 -5.04 7.96 -32.84
C VAL A 107 -3.97 7.70 -31.79
N LEU A 108 -4.19 8.19 -30.57
CA LEU A 108 -3.31 8.00 -29.44
C LEU A 108 -3.80 6.82 -28.59
N ALA A 109 -3.02 5.74 -28.56
CA ALA A 109 -3.39 4.51 -27.89
C ALA A 109 -2.50 4.24 -26.68
N THR A 110 -3.13 3.82 -25.58
CA THR A 110 -2.44 3.49 -24.32
C THR A 110 -3.26 2.47 -23.55
N ILE A 111 -2.63 1.56 -22.81
CA ILE A 111 -3.37 0.93 -21.70
C ILE A 111 -3.63 1.99 -20.62
N PRO A 112 -4.74 1.95 -19.86
CA PRO A 112 -4.95 2.95 -18.82
C PRO A 112 -3.74 3.11 -17.90
N LYS A 113 -3.40 4.38 -17.64
CA LYS A 113 -2.32 4.79 -16.72
C LYS A 113 -0.88 4.53 -17.19
N SER A 114 -0.65 4.23 -18.47
CA SER A 114 0.68 4.19 -19.08
C SER A 114 1.21 5.54 -19.60
N GLY A 115 0.56 6.67 -19.26
CA GLY A 115 1.03 8.02 -19.64
C GLY A 115 0.13 8.78 -20.62
N THR A 116 -1.12 8.37 -20.79
CA THR A 116 -2.09 8.94 -21.73
C THR A 116 -2.21 10.48 -21.67
N THR A 117 -2.28 11.06 -20.48
CA THR A 117 -2.39 12.52 -20.29
C THR A 117 -1.20 13.25 -20.90
N TRP A 118 0.01 12.69 -20.73
CA TRP A 118 1.24 13.26 -21.24
C TRP A 118 1.32 13.13 -22.77
N LEU A 119 0.99 11.94 -23.31
CA LEU A 119 0.94 11.71 -24.75
C LEU A 119 -0.04 12.66 -25.46
N LYS A 120 -1.22 12.88 -24.86
CA LYS A 120 -2.23 13.82 -25.38
C LYS A 120 -1.70 15.24 -25.41
N ALA A 121 -1.08 15.72 -24.34
CA ALA A 121 -0.53 17.06 -24.25
C ALA A 121 0.57 17.27 -25.31
N LEU A 122 1.56 16.38 -25.35
CA LEU A 122 2.69 16.45 -26.30
C LEU A 122 2.19 16.45 -27.75
N THR A 123 1.32 15.49 -28.10
CA THR A 123 0.83 15.37 -29.48
C THR A 123 -0.04 16.57 -29.87
N PHE A 124 -0.93 17.03 -28.99
CA PHE A 124 -1.76 18.21 -29.26
C PHE A 124 -0.90 19.45 -29.52
N THR A 125 0.10 19.69 -28.67
CA THR A 125 1.00 20.84 -28.81
C THR A 125 1.82 20.74 -30.10
N ILE A 126 2.38 19.56 -30.43
CA ILE A 126 3.11 19.36 -31.69
C ILE A 126 2.22 19.69 -32.90
N LEU A 127 1.00 19.15 -32.96
CA LEU A 127 0.09 19.32 -34.10
C LEU A 127 -0.43 20.76 -34.24
N ASN A 128 -0.45 21.54 -33.15
CA ASN A 128 -0.99 22.89 -33.14
C ASN A 128 0.05 23.98 -32.89
N ARG A 129 1.35 23.67 -32.87
CA ARG A 129 2.42 24.65 -32.53
C ARG A 129 2.50 25.87 -33.46
N HIS A 130 2.02 25.76 -34.71
CA HIS A 130 1.94 26.92 -35.62
C HIS A 130 0.71 27.81 -35.34
N ARG A 131 -0.31 27.27 -34.66
CA ARG A 131 -1.51 28.00 -34.24
C ARG A 131 -1.35 28.58 -32.83
N PHE A 132 -0.64 27.85 -31.97
CA PHE A 132 -0.34 28.20 -30.59
C PHE A 132 1.16 27.97 -30.36
N ASP A 133 1.96 29.00 -30.66
CA ASP A 133 3.43 28.93 -30.53
C ASP A 133 3.83 28.68 -29.06
N PRO A 134 4.49 27.55 -28.73
CA PRO A 134 4.88 27.23 -27.36
C PRO A 134 5.93 28.18 -26.77
N VAL A 135 6.68 28.93 -27.59
CA VAL A 135 7.71 29.88 -27.13
C VAL A 135 7.10 31.24 -26.77
N SER A 136 6.18 31.75 -27.59
CA SER A 136 5.61 33.10 -27.43
C SER A 136 4.18 33.13 -26.86
N SER A 137 3.43 32.02 -26.89
CA SER A 137 2.01 31.97 -26.48
C SER A 137 1.82 31.75 -24.97
N GLY A 138 2.76 32.21 -24.14
CA GLY A 138 2.86 31.90 -22.70
C GLY A 138 1.60 32.17 -21.85
N THR A 139 0.58 32.85 -22.39
CA THR A 139 -0.70 33.11 -21.72
C THR A 139 -1.95 32.59 -22.45
N ASN A 140 -1.84 32.06 -23.68
CA ASN A 140 -3.02 31.70 -24.51
C ASN A 140 -2.99 30.28 -25.10
N HIS A 141 -2.05 29.43 -24.68
CA HIS A 141 -2.03 28.04 -25.14
C HIS A 141 -3.23 27.25 -24.57
N PRO A 142 -3.97 26.45 -25.37
CA PRO A 142 -5.17 25.75 -24.89
C PRO A 142 -4.97 24.82 -23.68
N LEU A 143 -3.76 24.26 -23.50
CA LEU A 143 -3.42 23.46 -22.32
C LEU A 143 -3.52 24.23 -20.99
N LEU A 144 -3.40 25.56 -21.02
CA LEU A 144 -3.52 26.40 -19.82
C LEU A 144 -4.97 26.49 -19.32
N THR A 145 -5.95 26.36 -20.23
CA THR A 145 -7.38 26.53 -19.96
C THR A 145 -8.21 25.27 -20.18
N SER A 146 -7.64 24.22 -20.76
CA SER A 146 -8.30 22.94 -21.04
C SER A 146 -7.40 21.76 -20.69
N ASN A 147 -7.98 20.73 -20.09
CA ASN A 147 -7.26 19.50 -19.80
C ASN A 147 -6.94 18.74 -21.11
N PRO A 148 -5.78 18.02 -21.20
CA PRO A 148 -5.44 17.25 -22.39
C PRO A 148 -6.52 16.25 -22.85
N HIS A 149 -7.33 15.72 -21.93
CA HIS A 149 -8.41 14.79 -22.25
C HIS A 149 -9.62 15.45 -22.93
N ASP A 150 -9.78 16.77 -22.81
CA ASP A 150 -10.80 17.52 -23.54
C ASP A 150 -10.35 17.89 -24.95
N LEU A 151 -9.06 18.21 -25.10
CA LEU A 151 -8.44 18.58 -26.38
C LEU A 151 -8.29 17.37 -27.32
N VAL A 152 -8.01 16.20 -26.75
CA VAL A 152 -7.93 14.93 -27.49
C VAL A 152 -8.94 13.95 -26.89
N PRO A 153 -10.18 13.90 -27.39
CA PRO A 153 -11.26 13.13 -26.78
C PRO A 153 -11.08 11.62 -27.00
N PHE A 154 -11.54 10.83 -26.02
CA PHE A 154 -11.58 9.36 -26.12
C PHE A 154 -12.78 8.88 -26.93
N PHE A 155 -12.60 7.83 -27.75
CA PHE A 155 -13.71 7.17 -28.42
C PHE A 155 -14.71 6.60 -27.41
N GLU A 156 -14.24 5.74 -26.51
CA GLU A 156 -15.07 4.92 -25.61
C GLU A 156 -15.60 5.65 -24.36
N TYR A 157 -15.14 6.88 -24.10
CA TYR A 157 -15.52 7.64 -22.90
C TYR A 157 -16.20 8.97 -23.16
N LYS A 158 -15.99 9.60 -24.32
CA LYS A 158 -16.53 10.93 -24.60
C LYS A 158 -17.33 10.96 -25.91
N LEU A 159 -16.76 10.43 -27.00
CA LEU A 159 -17.35 10.56 -28.33
C LEU A 159 -18.52 9.60 -28.57
N TYR A 160 -18.33 8.31 -28.26
CA TYR A 160 -19.32 7.25 -28.49
C TYR A 160 -19.93 6.74 -27.18
N ALA A 161 -19.80 7.51 -26.09
CA ALA A 161 -20.33 7.13 -24.79
C ALA A 161 -21.84 6.83 -24.88
N ASN A 162 -22.31 5.85 -24.12
CA ASN A 162 -23.72 5.41 -24.13
C ASN A 162 -24.28 5.01 -25.52
N GLY A 163 -23.41 4.72 -26.49
CA GLY A 163 -23.81 4.36 -27.85
C GLY A 163 -24.10 5.55 -28.77
N ASP A 164 -23.73 6.77 -28.37
CA ASP A 164 -23.91 7.98 -29.17
C ASP A 164 -23.13 7.93 -30.48
N VAL A 165 -23.58 8.72 -31.46
CA VAL A 165 -22.91 8.91 -32.76
C VAL A 165 -22.61 10.39 -32.93
N PRO A 166 -21.37 10.84 -32.65
CA PRO A 166 -21.03 12.26 -32.67
C PRO A 166 -20.86 12.77 -34.10
N ASN A 167 -21.20 14.04 -34.32
CA ASN A 167 -20.78 14.73 -35.53
C ASN A 167 -19.32 15.18 -35.38
N LEU A 168 -18.42 14.61 -36.18
CA LEU A 168 -16.98 14.90 -36.17
C LEU A 168 -16.55 15.91 -37.25
N SER A 169 -17.49 16.47 -38.02
CA SER A 169 -17.18 17.37 -39.15
C SER A 169 -16.61 18.73 -38.73
N SER A 170 -16.85 19.15 -37.48
CA SER A 170 -16.38 20.42 -36.93
C SER A 170 -14.98 20.36 -36.32
N LEU A 171 -14.38 19.16 -36.20
CA LEU A 171 -13.03 19.01 -35.66
C LEU A 171 -11.99 19.47 -36.68
N ALA A 172 -11.01 20.25 -36.21
CA ALA A 172 -9.90 20.70 -37.04
C ALA A 172 -9.04 19.50 -37.47
N SER A 173 -8.58 19.53 -38.73
CA SER A 173 -7.62 18.55 -39.25
C SER A 173 -6.18 18.92 -38.87
N PRO A 174 -5.30 17.93 -38.56
CA PRO A 174 -5.62 16.51 -38.40
C PRO A 174 -6.48 16.25 -37.16
N ARG A 175 -7.53 15.44 -37.31
CA ARG A 175 -8.38 15.09 -36.17
C ARG A 175 -7.59 14.14 -35.27
N THR A 176 -7.52 14.48 -33.99
CA THR A 176 -6.74 13.71 -33.02
C THR A 176 -7.67 13.10 -32.00
N PHE A 177 -7.56 11.79 -31.82
CA PHE A 177 -8.39 10.99 -30.94
C PHE A 177 -7.53 10.16 -30.00
N ALA A 178 -8.12 9.63 -28.94
CA ALA A 178 -7.45 8.68 -28.07
C ALA A 178 -8.31 7.46 -27.77
N THR A 179 -7.64 6.38 -27.34
CA THR A 179 -8.32 5.14 -26.97
C THR A 179 -7.47 4.25 -26.05
N HIS A 180 -8.16 3.43 -25.28
CA HIS A 180 -7.63 2.30 -24.53
C HIS A 180 -8.00 0.95 -25.14
N VAL A 181 -8.68 0.92 -26.29
CA VAL A 181 -9.09 -0.33 -26.94
C VAL A 181 -7.85 -1.05 -27.51
N PRO A 182 -7.72 -2.39 -27.37
CA PRO A 182 -6.64 -3.13 -28.01
C PRO A 182 -6.66 -3.00 -29.53
N PHE A 183 -5.48 -3.08 -30.16
CA PHE A 183 -5.31 -2.84 -31.59
C PHE A 183 -6.23 -3.71 -32.47
N GLY A 184 -6.38 -5.00 -32.14
CA GLY A 184 -7.22 -5.94 -32.91
C GLY A 184 -8.69 -5.52 -33.00
N SER A 185 -9.20 -4.80 -31.99
CA SER A 185 -10.57 -4.29 -31.95
C SER A 185 -10.71 -2.88 -32.57
N LEU A 186 -9.60 -2.24 -32.97
CA LEU A 186 -9.60 -0.96 -33.67
C LEU A 186 -9.40 -1.11 -35.18
N MET A 187 -8.66 -2.15 -35.60
CA MET A 187 -8.06 -2.29 -36.93
C MET A 187 -8.98 -1.86 -38.07
N ASP A 188 -10.18 -2.43 -38.16
CA ASP A 188 -11.13 -2.18 -39.25
C ASP A 188 -11.59 -0.72 -39.32
N SER A 189 -11.77 -0.07 -38.17
CA SER A 189 -12.24 1.32 -38.08
C SER A 189 -11.17 2.34 -38.48
N ILE A 190 -9.89 1.98 -38.34
CA ILE A 190 -8.74 2.83 -38.62
C ILE A 190 -7.89 2.34 -39.81
N GLU A 191 -8.46 1.49 -40.67
CA GLU A 191 -7.67 0.83 -41.70
C GLU A 191 -7.22 1.76 -42.83
N LYS A 192 -7.95 2.87 -43.05
CA LYS A 192 -7.70 3.80 -44.16
C LYS A 192 -6.24 4.29 -44.23
N PRO A 193 -5.68 4.42 -45.45
CA PRO A 193 -4.34 4.96 -45.64
C PRO A 193 -4.18 6.37 -45.05
N GLY A 194 -3.01 6.65 -44.48
CA GLY A 194 -2.68 7.96 -43.91
C GLY A 194 -3.17 8.20 -42.48
N VAL A 195 -3.95 7.29 -41.89
CA VAL A 195 -4.24 7.31 -40.45
C VAL A 195 -2.97 6.91 -39.70
N LYS A 196 -2.60 7.68 -38.67
CA LYS A 196 -1.43 7.42 -37.83
C LYS A 196 -1.84 7.02 -36.42
N VAL A 197 -1.19 6.01 -35.87
CA VAL A 197 -1.40 5.53 -34.51
C VAL A 197 -0.13 5.75 -33.72
N VAL A 198 -0.22 6.37 -32.56
CA VAL A 198 0.88 6.49 -31.61
C VAL A 198 0.53 5.71 -30.36
N TYR A 199 1.28 4.64 -30.11
CA TYR A 199 1.14 3.84 -28.91
C TYR A 199 2.18 4.23 -27.87
N LEU A 200 1.76 4.53 -26.63
CA LEU A 200 2.67 4.74 -25.51
C LEU A 200 2.61 3.58 -24.52
N CYS A 201 3.69 2.82 -24.51
CA CYS A 201 3.97 1.75 -23.58
C CYS A 201 4.63 2.30 -22.31
N ARG A 202 4.40 1.64 -21.18
CA ARG A 202 5.09 1.92 -19.91
C ARG A 202 5.37 0.59 -19.22
N ASN A 203 6.40 0.56 -18.39
CA ASN A 203 6.71 -0.57 -17.53
C ASN A 203 5.42 -1.08 -16.82
N PRO A 204 5.10 -2.39 -16.92
CA PRO A 204 3.85 -2.93 -16.37
C PRO A 204 3.78 -2.83 -14.84
N PHE A 205 4.91 -2.80 -14.14
CA PHE A 205 4.98 -2.64 -12.70
C PHE A 205 4.55 -1.22 -12.29
N ASP A 206 5.08 -0.19 -12.96
CA ASP A 206 4.66 1.21 -12.73
C ASP A 206 3.22 1.45 -13.18
N THR A 207 2.80 0.80 -14.28
CA THR A 207 1.44 0.89 -14.79
C THR A 207 0.44 0.30 -13.79
N PHE A 208 0.77 -0.84 -13.17
CA PHE A 208 -0.03 -1.44 -12.10
C PHE A 208 -0.20 -0.47 -10.92
N ILE A 209 0.90 0.03 -10.35
CA ILE A 209 0.86 0.94 -9.19
C ILE A 209 0.11 2.24 -9.52
N SER A 210 0.32 2.79 -10.71
CA SER A 210 -0.41 3.98 -11.15
C SER A 210 -1.90 3.71 -11.33
N SER A 211 -2.30 2.51 -11.71
CA SER A 211 -3.70 2.10 -11.86
C SER A 211 -4.37 1.87 -10.52
N TRP A 212 -3.71 1.16 -9.61
CA TRP A 212 -4.21 0.91 -8.27
C TRP A 212 -4.48 2.21 -7.50
N HIS A 213 -3.51 3.13 -7.46
CA HIS A 213 -3.70 4.44 -6.82
C HIS A 213 -4.82 5.25 -7.46
N TYR A 214 -4.88 5.27 -8.81
CA TYR A 214 -5.91 6.02 -9.50
C TYR A 214 -7.31 5.52 -9.16
N ILE A 215 -7.52 4.20 -9.16
CA ILE A 215 -8.83 3.62 -8.81
C ILE A 215 -9.21 3.96 -7.37
N ASN A 216 -8.29 3.82 -6.41
CA ASN A 216 -8.60 4.13 -5.02
C ASN A 216 -8.87 5.63 -4.79
N ASN A 217 -8.24 6.53 -5.54
CA ASN A 217 -8.49 7.97 -5.45
C ASN A 217 -9.82 8.42 -6.07
N ILE A 218 -10.36 7.69 -7.05
CA ILE A 218 -11.64 8.03 -7.70
C ILE A 218 -12.84 7.26 -7.14
N LYS A 219 -12.62 6.31 -6.22
CA LYS A 219 -13.72 5.64 -5.52
C LYS A 219 -14.41 6.63 -4.58
N SER A 220 -15.72 6.47 -4.42
CA SER A 220 -16.47 7.23 -3.40
C SER A 220 -16.00 6.80 -2.02
N GLU A 221 -15.99 7.72 -1.06
CA GLU A 221 -15.65 7.46 0.36
C GLU A 221 -16.50 6.34 0.99
N SER A 222 -17.69 6.07 0.44
CA SER A 222 -18.59 4.99 0.88
C SER A 222 -18.21 3.59 0.38
N VAL A 223 -17.20 3.47 -0.49
CA VAL A 223 -16.78 2.19 -1.11
C VAL A 223 -15.37 1.84 -0.64
N SER A 224 -15.22 0.66 -0.04
CA SER A 224 -13.91 0.19 0.44
C SER A 224 -12.83 0.24 -0.65
N PRO A 225 -11.59 0.64 -0.30
CA PRO A 225 -10.48 0.65 -1.24
C PRO A 225 -10.18 -0.76 -1.74
N VAL A 226 -9.70 -0.87 -2.98
CA VAL A 226 -9.17 -2.14 -3.50
C VAL A 226 -7.83 -2.39 -2.82
N LEU A 227 -7.68 -3.55 -2.20
CA LEU A 227 -6.41 -3.94 -1.57
C LEU A 227 -5.34 -4.17 -2.65
N LEU A 228 -4.08 -3.86 -2.33
CA LEU A 228 -2.98 -3.98 -3.29
C LEU A 228 -2.84 -5.42 -3.80
N ASP A 229 -2.92 -6.41 -2.91
CA ASP A 229 -2.74 -7.83 -3.25
C ASP A 229 -3.91 -8.38 -4.09
N GLU A 230 -5.15 -7.98 -3.78
CA GLU A 230 -6.34 -8.31 -4.60
C GLU A 230 -6.22 -7.70 -6.00
N ALA A 231 -5.83 -6.42 -6.07
CA ALA A 231 -5.59 -5.75 -7.34
C ALA A 231 -4.45 -6.43 -8.10
N PHE A 232 -3.36 -6.78 -7.43
CA PHE A 232 -2.18 -7.39 -8.02
C PHE A 232 -2.48 -8.78 -8.60
N ASP A 233 -3.26 -9.59 -7.89
CA ASP A 233 -3.68 -10.91 -8.40
C ASP A 233 -4.51 -10.78 -9.69
N LEU A 234 -5.52 -9.90 -9.67
CA LEU A 234 -6.34 -9.61 -10.85
C LEU A 234 -5.50 -9.03 -12.00
N TYR A 235 -4.52 -8.17 -11.71
CA TYR A 235 -3.58 -7.64 -12.70
C TYR A 235 -2.78 -8.77 -13.36
N CYS A 236 -2.22 -9.68 -12.57
CA CYS A 236 -1.45 -10.83 -13.06
C CYS A 236 -2.31 -11.83 -13.84
N ARG A 237 -3.59 -11.96 -13.51
CA ARG A 237 -4.57 -12.75 -14.27
C ARG A 237 -5.06 -12.03 -15.54
N GLY A 238 -4.67 -10.77 -15.73
CA GLY A 238 -5.10 -9.95 -16.87
C GLY A 238 -6.48 -9.32 -16.72
N VAL A 239 -7.15 -9.52 -15.58
CA VAL A 239 -8.52 -9.06 -15.29
C VAL A 239 -8.51 -7.61 -14.84
N ILE A 240 -8.23 -6.72 -15.78
CA ILE A 240 -8.19 -5.26 -15.57
C ILE A 240 -8.83 -4.56 -16.76
N GLY A 241 -9.24 -3.29 -16.60
CA GLY A 241 -9.79 -2.53 -17.72
C GLY A 241 -8.83 -2.51 -18.91
N PHE A 242 -9.30 -3.01 -20.05
CA PHE A 242 -8.59 -3.23 -21.31
C PHE A 242 -7.42 -4.24 -21.24
N GLY A 243 -7.32 -5.02 -20.17
CA GLY A 243 -6.36 -6.12 -20.04
C GLY A 243 -6.79 -7.39 -20.78
N PRO A 244 -5.90 -8.39 -20.92
CA PRO A 244 -4.57 -8.47 -20.28
C PRO A 244 -3.54 -7.48 -20.83
N PHE A 245 -2.68 -6.96 -19.96
CA PHE A 245 -1.76 -5.87 -20.34
C PHE A 245 -0.71 -6.29 -21.39
N TRP A 246 -0.28 -7.56 -21.36
CA TRP A 246 0.71 -8.09 -22.29
C TRP A 246 0.14 -8.16 -23.71
N GLU A 247 -1.03 -8.78 -23.93
CA GLU A 247 -1.63 -8.79 -25.28
C GLU A 247 -2.01 -7.40 -25.76
N HIS A 248 -2.47 -6.52 -24.86
CA HIS A 248 -2.74 -5.13 -25.21
C HIS A 248 -1.49 -4.48 -25.83
N MET A 249 -0.35 -4.56 -25.14
CA MET A 249 0.91 -4.01 -25.63
C MET A 249 1.41 -4.72 -26.89
N LEU A 250 1.39 -6.06 -26.90
CA LEU A 250 1.92 -6.86 -27.99
C LEU A 250 1.16 -6.66 -29.30
N GLY A 251 -0.15 -6.40 -29.23
CA GLY A 251 -0.95 -6.07 -30.41
C GLY A 251 -0.40 -4.84 -31.15
N TYR A 252 -0.17 -3.74 -30.43
CA TYR A 252 0.40 -2.52 -31.02
C TYR A 252 1.88 -2.68 -31.39
N TRP A 253 2.65 -3.42 -30.59
CA TRP A 253 4.05 -3.71 -30.88
C TRP A 253 4.21 -4.45 -32.21
N ARG A 254 3.54 -5.61 -32.36
CA ARG A 254 3.55 -6.41 -33.59
C ARG A 254 3.16 -5.56 -34.80
N GLU A 255 2.20 -4.67 -34.62
CA GLU A 255 1.77 -3.80 -35.71
C GLU A 255 2.80 -2.73 -36.09
N SER A 256 3.46 -2.11 -35.11
CA SER A 256 4.54 -1.15 -35.38
C SER A 256 5.70 -1.73 -36.17
N LEU A 257 5.96 -3.04 -36.04
CA LEU A 257 6.94 -3.75 -36.85
C LEU A 257 6.44 -4.02 -38.28
N LYS A 258 5.15 -4.30 -38.44
CA LYS A 258 4.53 -4.60 -39.74
C LYS A 258 4.30 -3.35 -40.59
N ARG A 259 3.86 -2.26 -39.95
CA ARG A 259 3.47 -0.99 -40.58
C ARG A 259 4.04 0.20 -39.79
N PRO A 260 5.37 0.39 -39.78
CA PRO A 260 6.02 1.46 -39.03
C PRO A 260 5.63 2.88 -39.49
N GLU A 261 5.10 3.02 -40.72
CA GLU A 261 4.52 4.25 -41.24
C GLU A 261 3.13 4.56 -40.67
N LYS A 262 2.43 3.53 -40.16
CA LYS A 262 1.09 3.62 -39.59
C LYS A 262 1.09 3.63 -38.07
N VAL A 263 1.98 2.86 -37.43
CA VAL A 263 2.02 2.72 -35.96
C VAL A 263 3.40 3.07 -35.41
N LEU A 264 3.47 4.14 -34.63
CA LEU A 264 4.63 4.50 -33.84
C LEU A 264 4.50 3.92 -32.43
N PHE A 265 5.46 3.10 -32.04
CA PHE A 265 5.56 2.59 -30.67
C PHE A 265 6.59 3.40 -29.88
N LEU A 266 6.14 4.04 -28.79
CA LEU A 266 6.96 4.80 -27.85
C LEU A 266 6.94 4.13 -26.47
N LYS A 267 7.98 4.40 -25.68
CA LYS A 267 8.05 4.03 -24.27
C LYS A 267 8.05 5.27 -23.39
N TYR A 268 7.37 5.18 -22.28
CA TYR A 268 7.27 6.24 -21.28
C TYR A 268 8.65 6.53 -20.67
N GLU A 269 9.43 5.49 -20.44
CA GLU A 269 10.78 5.55 -19.89
C GLU A 269 11.72 6.29 -20.85
N ASP A 270 11.72 5.94 -22.14
CA ASP A 270 12.53 6.63 -23.17
C ASP A 270 12.14 8.12 -23.28
N LEU A 271 10.84 8.43 -23.26
CA LEU A 271 10.36 9.83 -23.25
C LEU A 271 10.82 10.58 -22.00
N LYS A 272 10.94 9.90 -20.86
CA LYS A 272 11.40 10.49 -19.60
C LYS A 272 12.90 10.71 -19.56
N GLU A 273 13.66 9.80 -20.14
CA GLU A 273 15.12 9.86 -20.22
C GLU A 273 15.57 10.93 -21.21
N ASP A 274 15.00 10.94 -22.42
CA ASP A 274 15.31 11.91 -23.46
C ASP A 274 14.03 12.37 -24.18
N ILE A 275 13.43 13.42 -23.61
CA ILE A 275 12.20 13.99 -24.15
C ILE A 275 12.40 14.66 -25.51
N GLU A 276 13.54 15.31 -25.75
CA GLU A 276 13.76 16.10 -26.97
C GLU A 276 13.91 15.19 -28.20
N THR A 277 14.72 14.13 -28.10
CA THR A 277 14.88 13.16 -29.19
C THR A 277 13.56 12.45 -29.49
N ASN A 278 12.83 12.04 -28.46
CA ASN A 278 11.54 11.37 -28.64
C ASN A 278 10.45 12.32 -29.18
N LEU A 279 10.49 13.61 -28.84
CA LEU A 279 9.65 14.64 -29.43
C LEU A 279 9.94 14.80 -30.93
N LYS A 280 11.22 14.86 -31.34
CA LYS A 280 11.60 14.92 -32.76
C LYS A 280 11.13 13.68 -33.53
N LYS A 281 11.27 12.49 -32.93
CA LYS A 281 10.76 11.22 -33.47
C LYS A 281 9.24 11.25 -33.65
N LEU A 282 8.50 11.66 -32.62
CA LEU A 282 7.05 11.80 -32.67
C LEU A 282 6.61 12.81 -33.73
N SER A 283 7.23 14.00 -33.77
CA SER A 283 6.91 15.06 -34.72
C SER A 283 7.16 14.65 -36.17
N SER A 284 8.28 13.97 -36.42
CA SER A 284 8.62 13.41 -37.74
C SER A 284 7.62 12.34 -38.16
N PHE A 285 7.27 11.40 -37.27
CA PHE A 285 6.25 10.40 -37.54
C PHE A 285 4.89 11.03 -37.85
N LEU A 286 4.49 12.07 -37.12
CA LEU A 286 3.24 12.81 -37.38
C LEU A 286 3.27 13.58 -38.71
N GLY A 287 4.42 13.68 -39.39
CA GLY A 287 4.57 14.35 -40.68
C GLY A 287 4.83 15.85 -40.54
N LEU A 288 5.25 16.30 -39.37
CA LEU A 288 5.58 17.69 -39.06
C LEU A 288 6.95 17.76 -38.37
N PRO A 289 8.06 17.33 -39.01
CA PRO A 289 9.38 17.40 -38.39
C PRO A 289 9.69 18.85 -37.95
N PHE A 290 10.46 18.99 -36.86
CA PHE A 290 10.95 20.30 -36.46
C PHE A 290 11.99 20.81 -37.46
N THR A 291 11.88 22.08 -37.83
CA THR A 291 12.90 22.75 -38.66
C THR A 291 14.12 23.13 -37.83
N GLU A 292 15.29 23.27 -38.46
CA GLU A 292 16.50 23.76 -37.79
C GLU A 292 16.27 25.10 -37.07
N GLU A 293 15.43 25.96 -37.64
CA GLU A 293 15.05 27.24 -37.03
C GLU A 293 14.16 27.09 -35.79
N GLU A 294 13.20 26.17 -35.79
CA GLU A 294 12.41 25.84 -34.60
C GLU A 294 13.29 25.26 -33.49
N GLU A 295 14.25 24.41 -33.83
CA GLU A 295 15.21 23.85 -32.88
C GLU A 295 16.10 24.95 -32.28
N ARG A 296 16.65 25.82 -33.13
CA ARG A 296 17.49 26.97 -32.71
C ARG A 296 16.71 27.95 -31.81
N LYS A 297 15.42 28.13 -32.06
CA LYS A 297 14.51 28.93 -31.22
C LYS A 297 14.09 28.23 -29.93
N GLY A 298 14.48 26.97 -29.72
CA GLY A 298 14.13 26.21 -28.52
C GLY A 298 12.68 25.73 -28.47
N VAL A 299 11.99 25.60 -29.61
CA VAL A 299 10.58 25.15 -29.68
C VAL A 299 10.42 23.77 -29.06
N VAL A 300 11.34 22.83 -29.34
CA VAL A 300 11.29 21.47 -28.78
C VAL A 300 11.31 21.50 -27.25
N LYS A 301 12.22 22.30 -26.69
CA LYS A 301 12.35 22.52 -25.25
C LYS A 301 11.11 23.21 -24.66
N ALA A 302 10.57 24.22 -25.33
CA ALA A 302 9.35 24.89 -24.89
C ALA A 302 8.15 23.94 -24.84
N ILE A 303 8.02 23.02 -25.80
CA ILE A 303 7.00 21.95 -25.78
C ILE A 303 7.23 21.01 -24.60
N ALA A 304 8.47 20.57 -24.38
CA ALA A 304 8.83 19.70 -23.27
C ALA A 304 8.50 20.35 -21.90
N ASP A 305 8.84 21.63 -21.74
CA ASP A 305 8.58 22.40 -20.53
C ASP A 305 7.07 22.59 -20.33
N LEU A 306 6.34 23.07 -21.35
CA LEU A 306 4.89 23.28 -21.29
C LEU A 306 4.13 22.00 -20.93
N CYS A 307 4.53 20.87 -21.51
CA CYS A 307 3.91 19.57 -21.29
C CYS A 307 4.52 18.79 -20.11
N SER A 308 5.46 19.38 -19.36
CA SER A 308 6.11 18.71 -18.24
C SER A 308 5.10 18.34 -17.16
N PHE A 309 5.38 17.26 -16.42
CA PHE A 309 4.53 16.80 -15.33
C PHE A 309 4.27 17.92 -14.30
N GLU A 310 5.33 18.63 -13.91
CA GLU A 310 5.26 19.72 -12.93
C GLU A 310 4.37 20.87 -13.42
N ASN A 311 4.52 21.28 -14.68
CA ASN A 311 3.70 22.37 -15.22
C ASN A 311 2.24 21.94 -15.34
N LEU A 312 1.96 20.80 -15.99
CA LEU A 312 0.59 20.33 -16.15
C LEU A 312 -0.11 20.14 -14.80
N LYS A 313 0.56 19.56 -13.78
CA LYS A 313 -0.01 19.36 -12.44
C LYS A 313 -0.35 20.68 -11.73
N LYS A 314 0.40 21.76 -11.99
CA LYS A 314 0.21 23.07 -11.32
C LYS A 314 -0.93 23.90 -11.90
N LEU A 315 -1.39 23.63 -13.13
CA LEU A 315 -2.46 24.39 -13.78
C LEU A 315 -3.80 24.21 -13.05
N GLU A 316 -4.56 25.30 -12.86
CA GLU A 316 -5.85 25.28 -12.16
C GLU A 316 -6.85 24.30 -12.78
N VAL A 317 -6.87 24.20 -14.11
CA VAL A 317 -7.72 23.27 -14.86
C VAL A 317 -7.42 21.80 -14.58
N ASN A 318 -6.28 21.51 -13.96
CA ASN A 318 -5.86 20.18 -13.57
C ASN A 318 -5.97 19.92 -12.06
N LYS A 319 -6.40 20.90 -11.26
CA LYS A 319 -6.61 20.75 -9.81
C LYS A 319 -8.05 20.34 -9.47
N SER A 320 -9.04 21.14 -9.85
CA SER A 320 -10.43 21.00 -9.40
C SER A 320 -11.44 20.73 -10.53
N ASN A 321 -11.11 21.03 -11.79
CA ASN A 321 -12.01 20.77 -12.93
C ASN A 321 -12.17 19.27 -13.20
N LYS A 322 -13.21 18.91 -13.96
CA LYS A 322 -13.60 17.52 -14.26
C LYS A 322 -13.68 17.29 -15.76
N SER A 323 -12.72 16.58 -16.34
CA SER A 323 -12.66 16.31 -17.79
C SER A 323 -12.99 14.86 -18.16
N ILE A 324 -12.95 13.94 -17.19
CA ILE A 324 -13.31 12.53 -17.38
C ILE A 324 -14.31 12.12 -16.29
N LYS A 325 -15.55 11.77 -16.69
CA LYS A 325 -16.59 11.13 -15.86
C LYS A 325 -16.70 11.67 -14.42
N ASN A 326 -17.01 12.94 -14.25
CA ASN A 326 -17.32 13.56 -12.95
C ASN A 326 -16.22 13.50 -11.86
N PHE A 327 -14.99 13.08 -12.20
CA PHE A 327 -13.86 13.06 -11.28
C PHE A 327 -12.92 14.25 -11.51
N GLU A 328 -12.32 14.74 -10.42
CA GLU A 328 -11.39 15.86 -10.47
C GLU A 328 -10.10 15.48 -11.20
N ASN A 329 -9.62 16.40 -12.05
CA ASN A 329 -8.45 16.20 -12.87
C ASN A 329 -7.17 15.97 -12.05
N ARG A 330 -7.13 16.39 -10.77
CA ARG A 330 -5.95 16.16 -9.89
C ARG A 330 -5.58 14.69 -9.76
N PHE A 331 -6.54 13.77 -9.87
CA PHE A 331 -6.28 12.33 -9.76
C PHE A 331 -5.52 11.76 -10.96
N LEU A 332 -5.39 12.51 -12.05
CA LEU A 332 -4.55 12.14 -13.19
C LEU A 332 -3.04 12.36 -12.89
N PHE A 333 -2.71 13.22 -11.91
CA PHE A 333 -1.34 13.63 -11.61
C PHE A 333 -0.89 13.14 -10.22
N ARG A 334 -0.06 12.09 -10.18
CA ARG A 334 0.47 11.50 -8.93
C ARG A 334 1.92 11.92 -8.66
N LYS A 335 2.86 11.14 -9.18
CA LYS A 335 4.32 11.39 -9.08
C LYS A 335 5.00 11.65 -10.42
N GLY A 336 4.54 11.01 -11.50
CA GLY A 336 5.18 11.16 -12.81
C GLY A 336 6.62 10.65 -12.85
N GLU A 337 6.94 9.62 -12.07
CA GLU A 337 8.28 9.02 -11.92
C GLU A 337 8.34 7.63 -12.57
N VAL A 338 9.56 7.18 -12.87
CA VAL A 338 9.86 5.80 -13.32
C VAL A 338 10.37 5.00 -12.13
N SER A 339 10.05 3.71 -12.08
CA SER A 339 10.47 2.76 -11.04
C SER A 339 9.87 3.02 -9.66
N ASP A 340 8.74 3.72 -9.55
CA ASP A 340 8.08 3.93 -8.26
C ASP A 340 7.48 2.62 -7.71
N TRP A 341 7.29 1.61 -8.57
CA TRP A 341 6.84 0.29 -8.16
C TRP A 341 7.69 -0.39 -7.09
N VAL A 342 8.98 -0.06 -7.01
CA VAL A 342 9.92 -0.58 -5.98
C VAL A 342 9.53 -0.19 -4.55
N ASN A 343 8.68 0.82 -4.41
CA ASN A 343 8.19 1.31 -3.12
C ASN A 343 6.94 0.56 -2.65
N TYR A 344 6.32 -0.27 -3.50
CA TYR A 344 5.01 -0.87 -3.23
C TYR A 344 5.00 -2.39 -3.37
N LEU A 345 5.68 -2.94 -4.39
CA LEU A 345 5.64 -4.37 -4.67
C LEU A 345 6.62 -5.15 -3.81
N SER A 346 6.16 -6.27 -3.26
CA SER A 346 7.04 -7.21 -2.55
C SER A 346 7.96 -7.96 -3.53
N PRO A 347 9.08 -8.54 -3.09
CA PRO A 347 9.92 -9.37 -3.93
C PRO A 347 9.16 -10.53 -4.62
N SER A 348 8.22 -11.18 -3.93
CA SER A 348 7.41 -12.26 -4.51
C SER A 348 6.42 -11.77 -5.58
N GLN A 349 5.85 -10.57 -5.39
CA GLN A 349 5.05 -9.91 -6.43
C GLN A 349 5.93 -9.53 -7.62
N VAL A 350 7.12 -9.00 -7.35
CA VAL A 350 8.08 -8.65 -8.40
C VAL A 350 8.47 -9.89 -9.20
N GLU A 351 8.77 -11.00 -8.54
CA GLU A 351 9.09 -12.28 -9.17
C GLU A 351 7.92 -12.80 -10.00
N ARG A 352 6.70 -12.84 -9.44
CA ARG A 352 5.50 -13.30 -10.16
C ARG A 352 5.22 -12.47 -11.41
N LEU A 353 5.28 -11.15 -11.31
CA LEU A 353 5.05 -10.28 -12.47
C LEU A 353 6.21 -10.33 -13.45
N SER A 354 7.45 -10.49 -12.98
CA SER A 354 8.63 -10.69 -13.85
C SER A 354 8.49 -11.97 -14.66
N ALA A 355 8.14 -13.09 -14.02
CA ALA A 355 7.88 -14.36 -14.70
C ALA A 355 6.78 -14.21 -15.76
N LEU A 356 5.69 -13.51 -15.43
CA LEU A 356 4.60 -13.26 -16.38
C LEU A 356 5.07 -12.41 -17.58
N VAL A 357 5.87 -11.38 -17.35
CA VAL A 357 6.48 -10.58 -18.42
C VAL A 357 7.44 -11.44 -19.24
N ASP A 358 8.20 -12.33 -18.62
CA ASP A 358 9.13 -13.22 -19.31
C ASP A 358 8.39 -14.20 -20.22
N ASP A 359 7.38 -14.88 -19.69
CA ASP A 359 6.61 -15.89 -20.40
C ASP A 359 5.85 -15.29 -21.60
N ASN A 360 5.29 -14.09 -21.43
CA ASN A 360 4.40 -13.50 -22.42
C ASN A 360 5.09 -12.48 -23.34
N ILE A 361 6.17 -11.83 -22.91
CA ILE A 361 6.79 -10.69 -23.63
C ILE A 361 8.22 -11.00 -24.09
N LYS A 362 9.05 -11.73 -23.32
CA LYS A 362 10.45 -12.00 -23.69
C LYS A 362 10.62 -12.98 -24.87
N SER A 363 9.61 -13.79 -25.18
CA SER A 363 9.67 -14.79 -26.27
C SER A 363 9.63 -14.20 -27.69
N ILE A 364 9.63 -12.86 -27.84
CA ILE A 364 9.59 -12.15 -29.13
C ILE A 364 10.97 -11.52 -29.40
N PRO A 365 11.54 -11.64 -30.62
CA PRO A 365 12.92 -11.24 -30.91
C PRO A 365 13.20 -9.78 -30.53
N MET A 366 14.22 -9.59 -29.68
CA MET A 366 15.11 -8.44 -29.32
C MET A 366 14.79 -6.98 -29.69
N ALA A 367 13.63 -6.64 -30.23
CA ALA A 367 13.31 -5.33 -30.76
C ALA A 367 12.43 -4.48 -29.83
N ILE A 368 11.81 -5.05 -28.79
CA ILE A 368 11.49 -4.25 -27.60
C ILE A 368 12.82 -4.22 -26.84
N PRO A 369 13.63 -3.12 -26.84
CA PRO A 369 14.76 -3.05 -25.93
C PRO A 369 14.22 -3.46 -24.59
N SER A 370 14.79 -4.49 -23.97
CA SER A 370 14.28 -5.05 -22.71
C SER A 370 13.78 -3.90 -21.85
N PHE A 371 12.53 -3.90 -21.37
CA PHE A 371 12.26 -3.18 -20.12
C PHE A 371 13.38 -3.65 -19.22
N SER A 372 14.43 -2.87 -18.94
CA SER A 372 15.73 -3.41 -18.52
C SER A 372 15.47 -4.45 -17.43
N MET A 373 15.58 -5.71 -17.83
CA MET A 373 14.70 -6.71 -17.26
C MET A 373 15.46 -7.26 -16.09
N CYS A 374 15.18 -6.72 -14.91
CA CYS A 374 15.94 -6.95 -13.69
C CYS A 374 17.43 -6.73 -13.92
N HIS A 375 18.01 -5.68 -13.34
CA HIS A 375 19.34 -5.93 -12.80
C HIS A 375 19.21 -7.19 -11.93
N LYS A 376 19.86 -8.28 -12.36
CA LYS A 376 20.07 -9.47 -11.56
C LYS A 376 20.42 -9.04 -10.13
N PRO A 377 20.07 -9.85 -9.11
CA PRO A 377 20.29 -9.53 -7.69
C PRO A 377 21.76 -9.21 -7.31
N GLU A 378 22.70 -9.33 -8.25
CA GLU A 378 24.13 -9.05 -8.11
C GLU A 378 24.52 -7.56 -8.29
N LEU A 379 23.61 -6.69 -8.77
CA LEU A 379 23.86 -5.23 -8.88
C LEU A 379 22.89 -4.38 -8.02
N LEU A 380 22.39 -4.94 -6.92
CA LEU A 380 21.91 -4.13 -5.77
C LEU A 380 23.07 -3.55 -4.93
N LYS A 381 24.31 -3.64 -5.44
CA LYS A 381 25.39 -2.75 -5.02
C LYS A 381 25.34 -1.51 -5.90
N GLU A 382 25.22 -0.36 -5.23
CA GLU A 382 25.36 1.00 -5.78
C GLU A 382 24.12 1.61 -6.43
N GLY A 383 23.15 1.91 -5.56
CA GLY A 383 22.06 2.84 -5.84
C GLY A 383 21.37 3.23 -4.54
N LYS A 384 22.09 3.88 -3.63
CA LYS A 384 21.58 4.29 -2.31
C LYS A 384 20.46 5.34 -2.47
N SER A 385 19.21 4.91 -2.67
CA SER A 385 18.08 5.68 -2.18
C SER A 385 17.95 5.37 -0.70
N LYS A 386 18.61 6.17 0.14
CA LYS A 386 18.36 6.16 1.59
C LYS A 386 16.87 6.42 1.78
N GLY A 387 16.14 5.45 2.33
CA GLY A 387 14.86 5.77 2.94
C GLY A 387 15.13 6.81 4.04
N GLN A 388 14.15 7.65 4.36
CA GLN A 388 14.21 8.56 5.53
C GLN A 388 14.51 7.82 6.86
N GLU A 389 14.51 6.48 6.86
CA GLU A 389 14.82 5.61 7.99
C GLU A 389 16.29 5.13 8.04
N ASP A 390 17.04 5.21 6.93
CA ASP A 390 18.47 4.87 6.78
C ASP A 390 19.39 6.11 6.80
N GLU A 391 18.83 7.29 7.06
CA GLU A 391 19.61 8.49 7.33
C GLU A 391 20.34 8.34 8.68
N GLY A 392 21.66 8.17 8.62
CA GLY A 392 22.56 8.16 9.79
C GLY A 392 23.29 6.84 10.07
N LEU A 393 23.03 5.77 9.31
CA LEU A 393 23.75 4.49 9.48
C LEU A 393 25.15 4.53 8.85
N SER A 394 26.15 3.96 9.54
CA SER A 394 27.51 3.84 9.00
C SER A 394 27.56 2.84 7.84
N TYR A 395 28.55 2.99 6.96
CA TYR A 395 28.72 2.08 5.81
C TYR A 395 28.89 0.63 6.25
N GLU A 396 29.72 0.38 7.25
CA GLU A 396 29.98 -0.95 7.83
C GLU A 396 28.71 -1.59 8.40
N PHE A 397 27.86 -0.79 9.07
CA PHE A 397 26.60 -1.28 9.62
C PHE A 397 25.61 -1.65 8.52
N GLN A 398 25.56 -0.88 7.43
CA GLN A 398 24.72 -1.20 6.28
C GLN A 398 25.17 -2.50 5.60
N GLU A 399 26.48 -2.70 5.41
CA GLU A 399 27.02 -3.94 4.83
C GLU A 399 26.69 -5.17 5.69
N MET A 400 26.77 -5.04 7.02
CA MET A 400 26.33 -6.08 7.94
C MET A 400 24.84 -6.36 7.79
N LEU A 401 23.97 -5.34 7.76
CA LEU A 401 22.52 -5.52 7.60
C LEU A 401 22.17 -6.22 6.28
N ASP A 402 22.87 -5.89 5.20
CA ASP A 402 22.66 -6.49 3.89
C ASP A 402 23.07 -7.96 3.83
N SER A 403 23.95 -8.40 4.74
CA SER A 403 24.32 -9.82 4.88
C SER A 403 23.31 -10.66 5.67
N LEU A 404 22.39 -10.02 6.41
CA LEU A 404 21.40 -10.72 7.24
C LEU A 404 20.17 -11.11 6.40
N PRO A 405 19.57 -12.30 6.63
CA PRO A 405 18.25 -12.61 6.10
C PRO A 405 17.24 -11.54 6.54
N LYS A 406 16.40 -11.07 5.62
CA LYS A 406 15.39 -10.04 5.91
C LYS A 406 14.02 -10.40 5.35
N GLU A 407 12.99 -10.03 6.09
CA GLU A 407 11.58 -10.26 5.76
C GLU A 407 10.78 -8.96 5.90
N ARG A 408 9.58 -8.91 5.30
CA ARG A 408 8.71 -7.74 5.44
C ARG A 408 8.27 -7.58 6.89
N GLY A 409 8.48 -6.39 7.46
CA GLY A 409 8.06 -6.06 8.81
C GLY A 409 6.64 -5.50 8.90
N TRP A 410 6.01 -5.61 10.07
CA TRP A 410 4.67 -5.01 10.30
C TRP A 410 4.74 -3.49 10.49
N ARG A 411 5.83 -3.01 11.11
CA ARG A 411 6.04 -1.62 11.52
C ARG A 411 6.98 -0.86 10.59
N THR A 412 8.15 -1.43 10.33
CA THR A 412 9.18 -0.93 9.41
C THR A 412 9.18 -1.78 8.15
N ARG A 413 9.80 -1.27 7.08
CA ARG A 413 9.87 -1.97 5.78
C ARG A 413 10.41 -3.40 5.92
N TYR A 414 11.50 -3.56 6.68
CA TYR A 414 12.15 -4.85 6.90
C TYR A 414 12.34 -5.15 8.39
N LEU A 415 12.27 -6.44 8.71
CA LEU A 415 12.90 -7.06 9.88
C LEU A 415 14.09 -7.89 9.39
N TYR A 416 15.17 -7.87 10.15
CA TYR A 416 16.39 -8.61 9.87
C TYR A 416 16.53 -9.72 10.92
N LEU A 417 16.93 -10.92 10.49
CA LEU A 417 17.20 -12.03 11.37
C LEU A 417 18.59 -11.87 11.98
N PHE A 418 18.66 -11.30 13.18
CA PHE A 418 19.87 -11.02 13.92
C PHE A 418 19.95 -11.93 15.14
N GLN A 419 21.06 -12.66 15.30
CA GLN A 419 21.28 -13.59 16.43
C GLN A 419 20.10 -14.56 16.68
N GLY A 420 19.41 -14.99 15.62
CA GLY A 420 18.30 -15.94 15.69
C GLY A 420 16.92 -15.33 15.96
N PHE A 421 16.78 -14.01 15.99
CA PHE A 421 15.49 -13.33 16.14
C PHE A 421 15.30 -12.15 15.17
N TRP A 422 14.06 -11.79 14.91
CA TRP A 422 13.70 -10.75 13.95
C TRP A 422 13.63 -9.37 14.60
N CYS A 423 14.43 -8.40 14.16
CA CYS A 423 14.39 -7.04 14.69
C CYS A 423 14.73 -5.98 13.62
N GLN A 424 14.49 -4.72 13.94
CA GLN A 424 14.69 -3.58 13.03
C GLN A 424 16.16 -3.16 13.02
N ALA A 425 16.61 -2.53 11.93
CA ALA A 425 17.98 -2.01 11.81
C ALA A 425 18.41 -1.15 13.02
N LYS A 426 17.57 -0.19 13.43
CA LYS A 426 17.84 0.66 14.61
C LYS A 426 17.87 -0.12 15.93
N GLU A 427 17.09 -1.21 16.03
CA GLU A 427 17.12 -2.09 17.20
C GLU A 427 18.42 -2.89 17.22
N ILE A 428 18.89 -3.42 16.08
CA ILE A 428 20.18 -4.11 15.98
C ILE A 428 21.32 -3.20 16.42
N GLN A 429 21.35 -1.96 15.94
CA GLN A 429 22.39 -0.99 16.32
C GLN A 429 22.41 -0.76 17.83
N ALA A 430 21.23 -0.57 18.43
CA ALA A 430 21.09 -0.36 19.86
C ALA A 430 21.48 -1.60 20.68
N ILE A 431 21.10 -2.79 20.21
CA ILE A 431 21.44 -4.07 20.86
C ILE A 431 22.95 -4.31 20.81
N MET A 432 23.62 -4.04 19.68
CA MET A 432 25.07 -4.15 19.58
C MET A 432 25.79 -3.17 20.52
N SER A 433 25.31 -1.92 20.60
CA SER A 433 25.88 -0.93 21.53
C SER A 433 25.69 -1.35 22.99
N PHE A 434 24.48 -1.79 23.35
CA PHE A 434 24.18 -2.35 24.66
C PHE A 434 25.06 -3.56 24.99
N GLN A 435 25.16 -4.55 24.10
CA GLN A 435 25.97 -5.75 24.28
C GLN A 435 27.45 -5.40 24.56
N LYS A 436 27.97 -4.38 23.87
CA LYS A 436 29.37 -3.95 23.97
C LYS A 436 29.65 -3.08 25.20
N HIS A 437 28.71 -2.21 25.58
CA HIS A 437 28.99 -1.11 26.52
C HIS A 437 28.27 -1.23 27.85
N PHE A 438 27.19 -2.01 27.95
CA PHE A 438 26.49 -2.18 29.22
C PHE A 438 27.34 -2.97 30.21
N GLN A 439 27.43 -2.43 31.42
CA GLN A 439 28.10 -3.06 32.53
C GLN A 439 27.06 -3.29 33.63
N SER A 440 26.64 -4.54 33.76
CA SER A 440 25.78 -4.95 34.88
C SER A 440 26.48 -4.68 36.21
N LEU A 441 25.69 -4.45 37.26
CA LEU A 441 26.11 -4.33 38.64
C LEU A 441 25.32 -5.33 39.49
N PRO A 442 25.86 -5.76 40.65
CA PRO A 442 25.09 -6.54 41.61
C PRO A 442 23.78 -5.82 41.95
N ASN A 443 22.68 -6.58 42.05
CA ASN A 443 21.32 -6.10 42.30
C ASN A 443 20.65 -5.35 41.14
N ASP A 444 21.24 -5.27 39.94
CA ASP A 444 20.49 -4.81 38.77
C ASP A 444 19.27 -5.72 38.53
N VAL A 445 18.16 -5.12 38.11
CA VAL A 445 16.93 -5.82 37.76
C VAL A 445 16.60 -5.58 36.30
N VAL A 446 16.44 -6.65 35.52
CA VAL A 446 16.06 -6.58 34.10
C VAL A 446 14.67 -7.16 33.90
N LEU A 447 13.77 -6.35 33.37
CA LEU A 447 12.40 -6.73 33.05
C LEU A 447 12.31 -7.12 31.58
N ALA A 448 12.06 -8.39 31.30
CA ALA A 448 12.05 -8.93 29.97
C ALA A 448 10.65 -9.37 29.54
N THR A 449 10.26 -9.01 28.32
CA THR A 449 9.01 -9.49 27.73
C THR A 449 9.16 -9.58 26.21
N ILE A 450 8.43 -10.47 25.54
CA ILE A 450 8.16 -10.22 24.11
C ILE A 450 7.27 -8.96 23.99
N PRO A 451 7.31 -8.17 22.91
CA PRO A 451 6.41 -7.04 22.79
C PRO A 451 4.95 -7.44 23.00
N LYS A 452 4.21 -6.62 23.74
CA LYS A 452 2.76 -6.74 23.98
C LYS A 452 2.30 -7.90 24.87
N SER A 453 3.21 -8.55 25.59
CA SER A 453 2.88 -9.52 26.65
C SER A 453 2.69 -8.94 28.06
N GLY A 454 2.56 -7.61 28.20
CA GLY A 454 2.26 -6.95 29.50
C GLY A 454 3.37 -6.06 30.07
N THR A 455 4.33 -5.64 29.24
CA THR A 455 5.52 -4.87 29.67
C THR A 455 5.21 -3.63 30.49
N THR A 456 4.20 -2.83 30.10
CA THR A 456 3.81 -1.61 30.82
C THR A 456 3.39 -1.93 32.25
N TRP A 457 2.67 -3.04 32.43
CA TRP A 457 2.19 -3.48 33.74
C TRP A 457 3.35 -4.03 34.59
N LEU A 458 4.20 -4.87 34.02
CA LEU A 458 5.39 -5.38 34.70
C LEU A 458 6.31 -4.25 35.21
N LYS A 459 6.53 -3.22 34.37
CA LYS A 459 7.31 -2.05 34.74
C LYS A 459 6.70 -1.29 35.91
N ALA A 460 5.39 -1.03 35.88
CA ALA A 460 4.70 -0.32 36.94
C ALA A 460 4.76 -1.09 38.28
N LEU A 461 4.44 -2.38 38.26
CA LEU A 461 4.45 -3.24 39.46
C LEU A 461 5.86 -3.32 40.05
N THR A 462 6.86 -3.62 39.23
CA THR A 462 8.24 -3.79 39.71
C THR A 462 8.82 -2.47 40.22
N PHE A 463 8.61 -1.36 39.50
CA PHE A 463 9.06 -0.04 39.96
C PHE A 463 8.46 0.32 41.32
N THR A 464 7.16 0.08 41.49
CA THR A 464 6.45 0.39 42.74
C THR A 464 6.96 -0.49 43.88
N ILE A 465 7.15 -1.80 43.67
CA ILE A 465 7.73 -2.70 44.68
C ILE A 465 9.12 -2.22 45.12
N LEU A 466 10.01 -1.89 44.16
CA LEU A 466 11.39 -1.49 44.44
C LEU A 466 11.50 -0.12 45.12
N ASN A 467 10.51 0.76 44.93
CA ASN A 467 10.54 2.13 45.47
C ASN A 467 9.48 2.40 46.54
N ARG A 468 8.74 1.40 47.03
CA ARG A 468 7.64 1.59 47.98
C ARG A 468 8.04 2.26 49.30
N TYR A 469 9.29 2.13 49.74
CA TYR A 469 9.78 2.85 50.93
C TYR A 469 10.12 4.32 50.66
N ARG A 470 10.34 4.68 49.40
CA ARG A 470 10.58 6.07 48.95
C ARG A 470 9.27 6.76 48.56
N PHE A 471 8.36 6.00 47.97
CA PHE A 471 7.04 6.43 47.53
C PHE A 471 6.01 5.42 48.06
N ASP A 472 5.54 5.63 49.29
CA ASP A 472 4.57 4.78 49.97
C ASP A 472 3.26 4.66 49.16
N PRO A 473 2.88 3.48 48.66
CA PRO A 473 1.67 3.32 47.85
C PRO A 473 0.36 3.58 48.61
N VAL A 474 0.36 3.53 49.96
CA VAL A 474 -0.83 3.78 50.79
C VAL A 474 -1.00 5.27 51.05
N SER A 475 0.07 5.95 51.47
CA SER A 475 0.00 7.36 51.91
C SER A 475 0.38 8.37 50.84
N SER A 476 1.07 7.97 49.76
CA SER A 476 1.65 8.92 48.79
C SER A 476 0.65 9.54 47.81
N GLY A 477 -0.67 9.36 48.02
CA GLY A 477 -1.77 10.06 47.35
C GLY A 477 -1.47 10.60 45.95
N THR A 478 -0.92 11.82 45.86
CA THR A 478 -0.64 12.58 44.63
C THR A 478 0.83 12.63 44.18
N ASN A 479 1.78 12.06 44.94
CA ASN A 479 3.22 12.23 44.71
C ASN A 479 3.94 10.96 44.20
N HIS A 480 3.21 9.88 43.91
CA HIS A 480 3.84 8.68 43.35
C HIS A 480 4.29 8.93 41.90
N PRO A 481 5.53 8.56 41.50
CA PRO A 481 6.05 8.85 40.15
C PRO A 481 5.19 8.32 38.99
N LEU A 482 4.45 7.22 39.20
CA LEU A 482 3.53 6.69 38.18
C LEU A 482 2.38 7.66 37.81
N LEU A 483 2.06 8.62 38.67
CA LEU A 483 1.01 9.61 38.41
C LEU A 483 1.46 10.69 37.42
N THR A 484 2.78 10.95 37.37
CA THR A 484 3.40 12.03 36.57
C THR A 484 4.36 11.51 35.50
N SER A 485 4.67 10.22 35.48
CA SER A 485 5.57 9.58 34.50
C SER A 485 4.99 8.25 34.04
N ASN A 486 5.13 7.96 32.75
CA ASN A 486 4.76 6.66 32.21
C ASN A 486 5.73 5.56 32.72
N PRO A 487 5.27 4.31 32.94
CA PRO A 487 6.14 3.22 33.38
C PRO A 487 7.38 3.00 32.50
N HIS A 488 7.30 3.31 31.21
CA HIS A 488 8.42 3.18 30.28
C HIS A 488 9.51 4.26 30.45
N ASP A 489 9.21 5.38 31.10
CA ASP A 489 10.20 6.39 31.48
C ASP A 489 10.92 6.02 32.78
N LEU A 490 10.19 5.44 33.73
CA LEU A 490 10.70 5.02 35.03
C LEU A 490 11.60 3.78 34.94
N VAL A 491 11.28 2.86 34.02
CA VAL A 491 12.09 1.69 33.72
C VAL A 491 12.47 1.73 32.22
N PRO A 492 13.59 2.34 31.85
CA PRO A 492 13.94 2.56 30.46
C PRO A 492 14.35 1.25 29.75
N PHE A 493 14.07 1.18 28.45
CA PHE A 493 14.54 0.07 27.61
C PHE A 493 15.99 0.26 27.19
N PHE A 494 16.74 -0.84 27.07
CA PHE A 494 18.06 -0.81 26.45
C PHE A 494 17.96 -0.37 24.98
N GLU A 495 17.17 -1.09 24.19
CA GLU A 495 17.12 -0.98 22.72
C GLU A 495 16.28 0.19 22.17
N TYR A 496 15.49 0.86 23.03
CA TYR A 496 14.61 1.96 22.61
C TYR A 496 14.87 3.30 23.25
N LYS A 497 15.66 3.36 24.33
CA LYS A 497 15.89 4.61 25.06
C LYS A 497 17.35 4.80 25.44
N LEU A 498 17.95 3.82 26.12
CA LEU A 498 19.30 3.97 26.67
C LEU A 498 20.39 3.91 25.60
N TYR A 499 20.33 2.92 24.72
CA TYR A 499 21.33 2.66 23.68
C TYR A 499 20.77 2.94 22.27
N ALA A 500 19.64 3.65 22.19
CA ALA A 500 19.05 4.03 20.91
C ALA A 500 20.07 4.82 20.07
N ASN A 501 20.03 4.64 18.74
CA ASN A 501 20.97 5.27 17.80
C ASN A 501 22.46 4.97 18.06
N GLY A 502 22.79 3.95 18.86
CA GLY A 502 24.16 3.60 19.21
C GLY A 502 24.74 4.39 20.38
N ASP A 503 23.93 5.19 21.08
CA ASP A 503 24.38 5.99 22.22
C ASP A 503 24.94 5.13 23.36
N VAL A 504 25.86 5.70 24.14
CA VAL A 504 26.43 5.07 25.35
C VAL A 504 26.10 5.96 26.56
N PRO A 505 25.05 5.64 27.33
CA PRO A 505 24.60 6.49 28.42
C PRO A 505 25.50 6.33 29.65
N ASN A 506 25.67 7.42 30.39
CA ASN A 506 26.23 7.34 31.73
C ASN A 506 25.14 6.87 32.73
N LEU A 507 25.28 5.64 33.23
CA LEU A 507 24.34 5.03 34.17
C LEU A 507 24.73 5.20 35.64
N SER A 508 25.79 5.95 35.95
CA SER A 508 26.32 6.09 37.32
C SER A 508 25.40 6.89 38.26
N SER A 509 24.50 7.71 37.70
CA SER A 509 23.56 8.54 38.46
C SER A 509 22.25 7.84 38.81
N LEU A 510 22.01 6.63 38.29
CA LEU A 510 20.79 5.88 38.57
C LEU A 510 20.82 5.32 40.00
N ALA A 511 19.69 5.47 40.70
CA ALA A 511 19.53 4.89 42.03
C ALA A 511 19.58 3.35 41.96
N SER A 512 20.22 2.74 42.97
CA SER A 512 20.22 1.28 43.12
C SER A 512 18.97 0.80 43.87
N PRO A 513 18.40 -0.37 43.52
CA PRO A 513 18.78 -1.21 42.38
C PRO A 513 18.40 -0.55 41.05
N ARG A 514 19.31 -0.60 40.07
CA ARG A 514 19.02 -0.05 38.75
C ARG A 514 18.06 -1.02 38.05
N THR A 515 16.99 -0.48 37.50
CA THR A 515 15.95 -1.28 36.86
C THR A 515 15.87 -0.93 35.38
N PHE A 516 15.99 -1.94 34.53
CA PHE A 516 15.98 -1.80 33.08
C PHE A 516 14.94 -2.73 32.47
N ALA A 517 14.65 -2.54 31.19
CA ALA A 517 13.81 -3.46 30.45
C ALA A 517 14.38 -3.81 29.08
N THR A 518 13.92 -4.94 28.55
CA THR A 518 14.29 -5.38 27.21
C THR A 518 13.24 -6.28 26.58
N HIS A 519 13.23 -6.29 25.25
CA HIS A 519 12.57 -7.29 24.42
C HIS A 519 13.54 -8.29 23.78
N VAL A 520 14.84 -8.21 24.08
CA VAL A 520 15.84 -9.09 23.49
C VAL A 520 15.65 -10.53 24.03
N PRO A 521 15.75 -11.58 23.19
CA PRO A 521 15.76 -12.96 23.68
C PRO A 521 16.91 -13.23 24.65
N PHE A 522 16.69 -14.12 25.63
CA PHE A 522 17.66 -14.37 26.71
C PHE A 522 19.09 -14.66 26.23
N GLY A 523 19.24 -15.55 25.24
CA GLY A 523 20.55 -15.95 24.72
C GLY A 523 21.35 -14.80 24.09
N SER A 524 20.70 -13.72 23.68
CA SER A 524 21.34 -12.58 23.02
C SER A 524 21.77 -11.48 24.00
N PHE A 525 21.56 -11.61 25.31
CA PHE A 525 22.13 -10.64 26.26
C PHE A 525 22.60 -11.25 27.57
N MET A 526 22.62 -12.59 27.67
CA MET A 526 23.05 -13.29 28.88
C MET A 526 24.45 -12.91 29.34
N ASP A 527 25.37 -12.67 28.40
CA ASP A 527 26.76 -12.27 28.70
C ASP A 527 26.82 -10.86 29.32
N SER A 528 25.96 -9.93 28.86
CA SER A 528 25.86 -8.57 29.40
C SER A 528 25.38 -8.54 30.87
N ILE A 529 24.69 -9.59 31.31
CA ILE A 529 24.11 -9.71 32.66
C ILE A 529 24.72 -10.87 33.46
N GLU A 530 25.91 -11.35 33.12
CA GLU A 530 26.49 -12.54 33.75
C GLU A 530 26.74 -12.35 35.25
N LYS A 531 27.03 -11.12 35.70
CA LYS A 531 27.44 -10.82 37.07
C LYS A 531 26.51 -11.40 38.14
N PRO A 532 27.07 -11.89 39.27
CA PRO A 532 26.28 -12.38 40.38
C PRO A 532 25.33 -11.30 40.92
N GLY A 533 24.12 -11.72 41.31
CA GLY A 533 23.12 -10.85 41.93
C GLY A 533 22.25 -10.03 40.96
N VAL A 534 22.50 -10.08 39.65
CA VAL A 534 21.57 -9.53 38.65
C VAL A 534 20.33 -10.42 38.59
N LYS A 535 19.14 -9.82 38.68
CA LYS A 535 17.85 -10.52 38.61
C LYS A 535 17.12 -10.19 37.32
N VAL A 536 16.51 -11.20 36.71
CA VAL A 536 15.69 -11.07 35.51
C VAL A 536 14.27 -11.47 35.85
N VAL A 537 13.30 -10.63 35.49
CA VAL A 537 11.88 -10.96 35.60
C VAL A 537 11.30 -11.05 34.19
N TYR A 538 10.85 -12.23 33.80
CA TYR A 538 10.21 -12.44 32.50
C TYR A 538 8.70 -12.50 32.64
N LEU A 539 7.96 -11.69 31.88
CA LEU A 539 6.51 -11.79 31.80
C LEU A 539 6.07 -12.40 30.47
N CYS A 540 5.61 -13.65 30.57
CA CYS A 540 4.99 -14.41 29.50
C CYS A 540 3.49 -14.12 29.43
N ARG A 541 2.94 -14.16 28.22
CA ARG A 541 1.49 -14.09 27.99
C ARG A 541 1.12 -15.12 26.94
N ASN A 542 -0.12 -15.60 26.98
CA ASN A 542 -0.66 -16.48 25.97
C ASN A 542 -0.37 -15.93 24.55
N PRO A 543 0.16 -16.76 23.62
CA PRO A 543 0.57 -16.29 22.29
C PRO A 543 -0.59 -15.78 21.43
N PHE A 544 -1.81 -16.27 21.64
CA PHE A 544 -3.01 -15.83 20.92
C PHE A 544 -3.36 -14.38 21.29
N ASP A 545 -3.43 -14.06 22.59
CA ASP A 545 -3.65 -12.69 23.06
C ASP A 545 -2.48 -11.75 22.72
N THR A 546 -1.25 -12.28 22.77
CA THR A 546 -0.05 -11.52 22.40
C THR A 546 -0.09 -11.12 20.92
N PHE A 547 -0.51 -12.04 20.03
CA PHE A 547 -0.72 -11.76 18.61
C PHE A 547 -1.75 -10.65 18.40
N ILE A 548 -2.96 -10.79 18.94
CA ILE A 548 -4.04 -9.81 18.77
C ILE A 548 -3.65 -8.45 19.36
N SER A 549 -2.98 -8.44 20.51
CA SER A 549 -2.50 -7.19 21.09
C SER A 549 -1.41 -6.52 20.23
N SER A 550 -0.57 -7.29 19.56
CA SER A 550 0.46 -6.79 18.64
C SER A 550 -0.13 -6.24 17.37
N TRP A 551 -1.07 -6.95 16.77
CA TRP A 551 -1.76 -6.55 15.55
C TRP A 551 -2.50 -5.21 15.73
N HIS A 552 -3.32 -5.09 16.77
CA HIS A 552 -4.00 -3.83 17.09
C HIS A 552 -3.03 -2.69 17.38
N TYR A 553 -1.98 -2.96 18.16
CA TYR A 553 -1.00 -1.94 18.52
C TYR A 553 -0.31 -1.37 17.28
N ILE A 554 0.15 -2.22 16.36
CA ILE A 554 0.80 -1.76 15.13
C ILE A 554 -0.16 -0.94 14.26
N ASN A 555 -1.40 -1.40 14.08
CA ASN A 555 -2.37 -0.67 13.27
C ASN A 555 -2.77 0.69 13.88
N ASN A 556 -2.74 0.81 15.21
CA ASN A 556 -3.05 2.07 15.88
C ASN A 556 -1.90 3.10 15.85
N ILE A 557 -0.65 2.66 15.75
CA ILE A 557 0.51 3.58 15.73
C ILE A 557 1.01 3.91 14.32
N LYS A 558 0.48 3.25 13.29
CA LYS A 558 0.78 3.59 11.89
C LYS A 558 0.19 4.96 11.54
N SER A 559 0.86 5.69 10.66
CA SER A 559 0.29 6.91 10.07
C SER A 559 -0.97 6.56 9.28
N GLU A 560 -1.96 7.43 9.29
CA GLU A 560 -3.20 7.30 8.49
C GLU A 560 -2.92 7.14 6.98
N SER A 561 -1.73 7.56 6.52
CA SER A 561 -1.28 7.40 5.13
C SER A 561 -0.77 5.99 4.78
N VAL A 562 -0.57 5.12 5.77
CA VAL A 562 -0.04 3.76 5.60
C VAL A 562 -1.16 2.76 5.83
N SER A 563 -1.38 1.85 4.87
CA SER A 563 -2.43 0.83 4.98
C SER A 563 -2.25 -0.05 6.24
N PRO A 564 -3.36 -0.43 6.90
CA PRO A 564 -3.32 -1.32 8.04
C PRO A 564 -2.78 -2.69 7.60
N VAL A 565 -2.05 -3.36 8.49
CA VAL A 565 -1.69 -4.78 8.30
C VAL A 565 -2.96 -5.60 8.46
N LEU A 566 -3.28 -6.43 7.48
CA LEU A 566 -4.46 -7.30 7.56
C LEU A 566 -4.22 -8.40 8.60
N LEU A 567 -5.29 -8.85 9.26
CA LEU A 567 -5.20 -9.85 10.32
C LEU A 567 -4.57 -11.15 9.81
N ASP A 568 -5.03 -11.65 8.66
CA ASP A 568 -4.55 -12.92 8.08
C ASP A 568 -3.07 -12.86 7.67
N GLU A 569 -2.64 -11.73 7.11
CA GLU A 569 -1.25 -11.49 6.74
C GLU A 569 -0.36 -11.45 7.98
N ALA A 570 -0.76 -10.68 9.00
CA ALA A 570 -0.06 -10.63 10.27
C ALA A 570 -0.02 -12.02 10.92
N PHE A 571 -1.11 -12.76 10.86
CA PHE A 571 -1.24 -14.08 11.44
C PHE A 571 -0.28 -15.09 10.79
N ASP A 572 -0.15 -15.06 9.46
CA ASP A 572 0.79 -15.92 8.75
C ASP A 572 2.25 -15.61 9.14
N LEU A 573 2.64 -14.34 9.14
CA LEU A 573 3.97 -13.91 9.56
C LEU A 573 4.25 -14.29 11.02
N TYR A 574 3.26 -14.14 11.91
CA TYR A 574 3.37 -14.53 13.31
C TYR A 574 3.59 -16.04 13.46
N CYS A 575 2.85 -16.87 12.73
CA CYS A 575 3.02 -18.33 12.73
C CYS A 575 4.37 -18.77 12.17
N ARG A 576 4.95 -17.99 11.24
CA ARG A 576 6.33 -18.19 10.75
C ARG A 576 7.40 -17.65 11.69
N GLY A 577 7.00 -17.00 12.80
CA GLY A 577 7.92 -16.38 13.76
C GLY A 577 8.45 -15.01 13.34
N VAL A 578 8.01 -14.48 12.20
CA VAL A 578 8.43 -13.19 11.63
C VAL A 578 7.63 -12.04 12.27
N ILE A 579 7.98 -11.73 13.51
CA ILE A 579 7.47 -10.59 14.28
C ILE A 579 8.63 -9.97 15.06
N GLY A 580 8.55 -8.70 15.44
CA GLY A 580 9.59 -8.07 16.26
C GLY A 580 9.91 -8.89 17.52
N PHE A 581 11.19 -9.24 17.67
CA PHE A 581 11.78 -10.14 18.66
C PHE A 581 11.26 -11.59 18.62
N GLY A 582 10.56 -11.98 17.56
CA GLY A 582 10.19 -13.37 17.29
C GLY A 582 11.35 -14.19 16.70
N PRO A 583 11.23 -15.53 16.63
CA PRO A 583 10.00 -16.28 16.87
C PRO A 583 9.55 -16.33 18.32
N PHE A 584 8.23 -16.20 18.56
CA PHE A 584 7.72 -16.05 19.93
C PHE A 584 7.99 -17.27 20.82
N TRP A 585 8.02 -18.47 20.24
CA TRP A 585 8.26 -19.72 20.97
C TRP A 585 9.70 -19.80 21.49
N GLU A 586 10.71 -19.53 20.66
CA GLU A 586 12.10 -19.50 21.12
C GLU A 586 12.34 -18.37 22.13
N HIS A 587 11.68 -17.22 21.93
CA HIS A 587 11.73 -16.14 22.90
C HIS A 587 11.22 -16.61 24.27
N MET A 588 10.05 -17.25 24.34
CA MET A 588 9.50 -17.78 25.60
C MET A 588 10.37 -18.90 26.20
N LEU A 589 10.81 -19.85 25.37
CA LEU A 589 11.56 -21.02 25.81
C LEU A 589 12.94 -20.65 26.37
N GLY A 590 13.61 -19.63 25.81
CA GLY A 590 14.89 -19.15 26.33
C GLY A 590 14.80 -18.76 27.81
N TYR A 591 13.81 -17.92 28.16
CA TYR A 591 13.59 -17.50 29.54
C TYR A 591 13.01 -18.62 30.41
N TRP A 592 12.14 -19.47 29.86
CA TRP A 592 11.54 -20.60 30.58
C TRP A 592 12.62 -21.59 31.04
N ARG A 593 13.45 -22.09 30.10
CA ARG A 593 14.55 -23.02 30.40
C ARG A 593 15.50 -22.42 31.42
N GLU A 594 15.80 -21.13 31.31
CA GLU A 594 16.68 -20.47 32.24
C GLU A 594 16.08 -20.31 33.64
N SER A 595 14.79 -20.03 33.75
CA SER A 595 14.09 -19.97 35.04
C SER A 595 14.08 -21.30 35.80
N LEU A 596 14.08 -22.42 35.06
CA LEU A 596 14.20 -23.74 35.66
C LEU A 596 15.65 -24.06 36.08
N LYS A 597 16.63 -23.56 35.30
CA LYS A 597 18.05 -23.80 35.54
C LYS A 597 18.62 -22.94 36.68
N ARG A 598 18.23 -21.67 36.75
CA ARG A 598 18.68 -20.66 37.73
C ARG A 598 17.49 -19.85 38.25
N PRO A 599 16.60 -20.47 39.06
CA PRO A 599 15.40 -19.80 39.60
C PRO A 599 15.71 -18.60 40.51
N GLU A 600 16.92 -18.53 41.06
CA GLU A 600 17.42 -17.38 41.81
C GLU A 600 17.79 -16.18 40.92
N LYS A 601 18.03 -16.42 39.63
CA LYS A 601 18.42 -15.40 38.64
C LYS A 601 17.27 -14.99 37.73
N VAL A 602 16.42 -15.92 37.31
CA VAL A 602 15.31 -15.66 36.38
C VAL A 602 13.98 -16.07 37.01
N PHE A 603 13.09 -15.09 37.22
CA PHE A 603 11.73 -15.31 37.67
C PHE A 603 10.76 -15.25 36.48
N PHE A 604 10.13 -16.38 36.18
CA PHE A 604 9.17 -16.50 35.09
C PHE A 604 7.74 -16.31 35.61
N LEU A 605 7.06 -15.28 35.11
CA LEU A 605 5.71 -14.91 35.48
C LEU A 605 4.78 -15.03 34.27
N ARG A 606 3.51 -15.35 34.50
CA ARG A 606 2.47 -15.35 33.46
C ARG A 606 1.50 -14.20 33.68
N TYR A 607 1.11 -13.55 32.59
CA TYR A 607 0.16 -12.45 32.60
C TYR A 607 -1.21 -12.91 33.13
N GLU A 608 -1.60 -14.13 32.77
CA GLU A 608 -2.84 -14.76 33.19
C GLU A 608 -2.86 -15.00 34.70
N ASP A 609 -1.76 -15.50 35.28
CA ASP A 609 -1.64 -15.71 36.74
C ASP A 609 -1.73 -14.38 37.49
N LEU A 610 -1.10 -13.32 36.98
CA LEU A 610 -1.22 -11.97 37.55
C LEU A 610 -2.65 -11.43 37.49
N LYS A 611 -3.41 -11.78 36.43
CA LYS A 611 -4.81 -11.37 36.28
C LYS A 611 -5.75 -12.17 37.18
N GLU A 612 -5.44 -13.44 37.42
CA GLU A 612 -6.19 -14.34 38.30
C GLU A 612 -6.00 -13.98 39.77
N ASP A 613 -4.75 -13.80 40.22
CA ASP A 613 -4.41 -13.44 41.60
C ASP A 613 -3.19 -12.50 41.62
N ILE A 614 -3.47 -11.20 41.60
CA ILE A 614 -2.42 -10.19 41.62
C ILE A 614 -1.66 -10.15 42.95
N GLU A 615 -2.34 -10.28 44.09
CA GLU A 615 -1.71 -10.08 45.40
C GLU A 615 -0.69 -11.17 45.70
N THR A 616 -1.04 -12.44 45.45
CA THR A 616 -0.11 -13.56 45.64
C THR A 616 1.09 -13.45 44.70
N ASN A 617 0.87 -13.08 43.44
CA ASN A 617 1.95 -12.92 42.47
C ASN A 617 2.85 -11.71 42.79
N LEU A 618 2.31 -10.63 43.36
CA LEU A 618 3.11 -9.52 43.86
C LEU A 618 3.98 -9.94 45.04
N LYS A 619 3.47 -10.74 45.99
CA LYS A 619 4.28 -11.27 47.09
C LYS A 619 5.43 -12.14 46.60
N LYS A 620 5.18 -13.01 45.60
CA LYS A 620 6.22 -13.83 44.95
C LYS A 620 7.26 -12.96 44.25
N LEU A 621 6.83 -11.97 43.46
CA LEU A 621 7.73 -11.05 42.77
C LEU A 621 8.58 -10.24 43.77
N ALA A 622 7.98 -9.70 44.81
CA ALA A 622 8.68 -8.93 45.84
C ALA A 622 9.71 -9.80 46.59
N SER A 623 9.35 -11.03 46.93
CA SER A 623 10.26 -12.01 47.52
C SER A 623 11.44 -12.33 46.59
N PHE A 624 11.17 -12.59 45.30
CA PHE A 624 12.21 -12.82 44.30
C PHE A 624 13.14 -11.62 44.18
N LEU A 625 12.61 -10.39 44.18
CA LEU A 625 13.41 -9.16 44.14
C LEU A 625 14.23 -8.94 45.41
N GLY A 626 14.00 -9.71 46.48
CA GLY A 626 14.72 -9.60 47.75
C GLY A 626 14.10 -8.58 48.71
N LEU A 627 12.84 -8.20 48.47
CA LEU A 627 12.07 -7.26 49.27
C LEU A 627 10.70 -7.87 49.59
N PRO A 628 10.61 -9.03 50.28
CA PRO A 628 9.33 -9.62 50.66
C PRO A 628 8.50 -8.61 51.47
N PHE A 629 7.17 -8.67 51.33
CA PHE A 629 6.30 -7.85 52.16
C PHE A 629 6.30 -8.36 53.60
N THR A 630 6.34 -7.45 54.56
CA THR A 630 6.19 -7.81 55.98
C THR A 630 4.72 -8.04 56.33
N GLU A 631 4.44 -8.78 57.41
CA GLU A 631 3.07 -8.93 57.91
C GLU A 631 2.40 -7.58 58.19
N GLU A 632 3.17 -6.58 58.64
CA GLU A 632 2.69 -5.22 58.85
C GLU A 632 2.32 -4.52 57.53
N GLU A 633 3.14 -4.65 56.48
CA GLU A 633 2.80 -4.11 55.14
C GLU A 633 1.53 -4.77 54.58
N GLU A 634 1.34 -6.07 54.82
CA GLU A 634 0.14 -6.78 54.41
C GLU A 634 -1.10 -6.32 55.18
N GLN A 635 -1.00 -6.20 56.50
CA GLN A 635 -2.10 -5.69 57.35
C GLN A 635 -2.48 -4.24 57.01
N LYS A 636 -1.51 -3.41 56.64
CA LYS A 636 -1.73 -2.03 56.17
C LYS A 636 -2.28 -1.96 54.74
N GLY A 637 -2.43 -3.09 54.04
CA GLY A 637 -2.96 -3.14 52.69
C GLY A 637 -2.00 -2.63 51.62
N VAL A 638 -0.68 -2.62 51.86
CA VAL A 638 0.33 -2.14 50.90
C VAL A 638 0.27 -2.94 49.60
N VAL A 639 0.15 -4.27 49.67
CA VAL A 639 0.06 -5.14 48.49
C VAL A 639 -1.12 -4.77 47.61
N LYS A 640 -2.30 -4.56 48.24
CA LYS A 640 -3.51 -4.12 47.57
C LYS A 640 -3.37 -2.71 46.99
N ALA A 641 -2.77 -1.77 47.72
CA ALA A 641 -2.53 -0.42 47.24
C ALA A 641 -1.62 -0.41 46.00
N ILE A 642 -0.60 -1.27 45.94
CA ILE A 642 0.24 -1.44 44.74
C ILE A 642 -0.58 -2.01 43.57
N ALA A 643 -1.38 -3.04 43.82
CA ALA A 643 -2.25 -3.65 42.82
C ALA A 643 -3.24 -2.63 42.23
N ASP A 644 -3.87 -1.83 43.10
CA ASP A 644 -4.82 -0.79 42.72
C ASP A 644 -4.12 0.32 41.92
N LEU A 645 -3.00 0.86 42.44
CA LEU A 645 -2.22 1.92 41.78
C LEU A 645 -1.75 1.52 40.38
N CYS A 646 -1.29 0.28 40.24
CA CYS A 646 -0.79 -0.27 38.97
C CYS A 646 -1.86 -0.93 38.11
N SER A 647 -3.14 -0.88 38.51
CA SER A 647 -4.22 -1.49 37.75
C SER A 647 -4.35 -0.89 36.36
N PHE A 648 -4.84 -1.70 35.41
CA PHE A 648 -5.04 -1.26 34.03
C PHE A 648 -5.92 0.00 33.96
N GLU A 649 -7.03 0.01 34.70
CA GLU A 649 -7.98 1.12 34.73
C GLU A 649 -7.35 2.40 35.28
N ASN A 650 -6.58 2.31 36.36
CA ASN A 650 -5.92 3.49 36.92
C ASN A 650 -4.83 4.00 35.98
N LEU A 651 -3.93 3.14 35.51
CA LEU A 651 -2.87 3.57 34.58
C LEU A 651 -3.45 4.18 33.29
N LYS A 652 -4.48 3.58 32.69
CA LYS A 652 -5.10 4.10 31.45
C LYS A 652 -5.74 5.48 31.63
N LYS A 653 -6.25 5.81 32.82
CA LYS A 653 -6.94 7.09 33.11
C LYS A 653 -5.98 8.27 33.30
N LEU A 654 -4.72 8.03 33.68
CA LEU A 654 -3.74 9.08 33.93
C LEU A 654 -3.41 9.87 32.66
N GLU A 655 -3.34 11.21 32.77
CA GLU A 655 -3.04 12.10 31.63
C GLU A 655 -1.71 11.78 30.95
N VAL A 656 -0.70 11.42 31.74
CA VAL A 656 0.62 11.02 31.23
C VAL A 656 0.58 9.76 30.37
N ASN A 657 -0.50 8.98 30.43
CA ASN A 657 -0.71 7.78 29.63
C ASN A 657 -1.64 8.00 28.44
N LYS A 658 -2.11 9.23 28.22
CA LYS A 658 -2.95 9.61 27.07
C LYS A 658 -2.12 10.17 25.91
N SER A 659 -1.86 11.47 25.89
CA SER A 659 -1.25 12.20 24.76
C SER A 659 0.28 12.29 24.82
N ASN A 660 0.90 12.08 25.99
CA ASN A 660 2.37 12.09 26.11
C ASN A 660 3.03 10.96 25.32
N LYS A 661 4.33 11.07 25.06
CA LYS A 661 5.14 10.09 24.30
C LYS A 661 6.36 9.67 25.12
N SER A 662 6.44 8.40 25.51
CA SER A 662 7.54 7.86 26.34
C SER A 662 8.47 6.92 25.58
N ILE A 663 7.98 6.34 24.49
CA ILE A 663 8.71 5.39 23.64
C ILE A 663 8.52 5.82 22.20
N LYS A 664 9.60 6.11 21.48
CA LYS A 664 9.55 6.55 20.06
C LYS A 664 8.58 7.74 19.90
N ASN A 665 8.04 7.92 18.68
CA ASN A 665 7.24 9.09 18.28
C ASN A 665 5.70 8.90 18.37
N PHE A 666 5.20 7.91 19.13
CA PHE A 666 3.77 7.62 19.27
C PHE A 666 3.23 7.94 20.67
N GLU A 667 1.92 8.22 20.75
CA GLU A 667 1.23 8.57 22.00
C GLU A 667 1.04 7.35 22.92
N ASN A 668 1.18 7.56 24.23
CA ASN A 668 1.10 6.52 25.24
C ASN A 668 -0.26 5.81 25.26
N ARG A 669 -1.36 6.46 24.82
CA ARG A 669 -2.70 5.83 24.76
C ARG A 669 -2.72 4.52 24.00
N PHE A 670 -1.85 4.34 22.99
CA PHE A 670 -1.78 3.12 22.19
C PHE A 670 -1.19 1.92 22.95
N LEU A 671 -0.60 2.14 24.12
CA LEU A 671 -0.16 1.05 25.01
C LEU A 671 -1.34 0.41 25.76
N PHE A 672 -2.48 1.11 25.88
CA PHE A 672 -3.63 0.69 26.69
C PHE A 672 -4.84 0.36 25.80
N ARG A 673 -5.16 -0.94 25.66
CA ARG A 673 -6.30 -1.41 24.85
C ARG A 673 -7.47 -1.89 25.72
N LYS A 674 -7.45 -3.18 26.10
CA LYS A 674 -8.45 -3.82 26.97
C LYS A 674 -7.91 -4.34 28.30
N GLY A 675 -6.67 -4.85 28.34
CA GLY A 675 -6.09 -5.40 29.58
C GLY A 675 -6.72 -6.72 30.05
N GLU A 676 -7.37 -7.44 29.13
CA GLU A 676 -8.13 -8.68 29.38
C GLU A 676 -7.38 -9.94 28.90
N VAL A 677 -7.84 -11.10 29.36
CA VAL A 677 -7.38 -12.43 28.93
C VAL A 677 -8.45 -13.03 28.00
N SER A 678 -8.02 -13.86 27.05
CA SER A 678 -8.88 -14.55 26.08
C SER A 678 -9.61 -13.62 25.11
N ASP A 679 -9.13 -12.41 24.85
CA ASP A 679 -9.76 -11.52 23.86
C ASP A 679 -9.54 -12.00 22.43
N TRP A 680 -8.57 -12.90 22.21
CA TRP A 680 -8.31 -13.51 20.91
C TRP A 680 -9.51 -14.25 20.30
N VAL A 681 -10.43 -14.76 21.13
CA VAL A 681 -11.64 -15.46 20.68
C VAL A 681 -12.55 -14.57 19.82
N ASN A 682 -12.45 -13.26 19.98
CA ASN A 682 -13.25 -12.28 19.25
C ASN A 682 -12.72 -11.98 17.85
N TYR A 683 -11.54 -12.50 17.49
CA TYR A 683 -10.83 -12.12 16.26
C TYR A 683 -10.38 -13.31 15.42
N LEU A 684 -9.91 -14.39 16.06
CA LEU A 684 -9.35 -15.52 15.34
C LEU A 684 -10.44 -16.48 14.88
N SER A 685 -10.40 -16.87 13.61
CA SER A 685 -11.25 -17.93 13.08
C SER A 685 -10.86 -19.31 13.63
N PRO A 686 -11.77 -20.31 13.62
CA PRO A 686 -11.45 -21.64 14.10
C PRO A 686 -10.21 -22.28 13.44
N SER A 687 -9.99 -22.06 12.13
CA SER A 687 -8.82 -22.57 11.42
C SER A 687 -7.51 -21.88 11.81
N GLN A 688 -7.56 -20.58 12.12
CA GLN A 688 -6.41 -19.86 12.67
C GLN A 688 -6.10 -20.37 14.08
N VAL A 689 -7.13 -20.59 14.89
CA VAL A 689 -6.96 -21.16 16.24
C VAL A 689 -6.29 -22.52 16.15
N GLU A 690 -6.81 -23.43 15.33
CA GLU A 690 -6.24 -24.76 15.10
C GLU A 690 -4.77 -24.70 14.63
N ARG A 691 -4.45 -23.83 13.66
CA ARG A 691 -3.08 -23.67 13.15
C ARG A 691 -2.11 -23.19 14.24
N LEU A 692 -2.50 -22.18 15.03
CA LEU A 692 -1.64 -21.66 16.09
C LEU A 692 -1.54 -22.64 17.27
N LEU A 693 -2.60 -23.40 17.56
CA LEU A 693 -2.56 -24.48 18.55
C LEU A 693 -1.57 -25.56 18.16
N ALA A 694 -1.68 -26.08 16.94
CA ALA A 694 -0.75 -27.09 16.44
C ALA A 694 0.70 -26.60 16.48
N LEU A 695 0.94 -25.31 16.18
CA LEU A 695 2.27 -24.70 16.28
C LEU A 695 2.76 -24.60 17.74
N VAL A 696 1.89 -24.21 18.66
CA VAL A 696 2.21 -24.13 20.09
C VAL A 696 2.54 -25.52 20.63
N ASP A 697 1.76 -26.54 20.27
CA ASP A 697 2.00 -27.92 20.67
C ASP A 697 3.30 -28.47 20.06
N ASP A 698 3.58 -28.19 18.79
CA ASP A 698 4.84 -28.60 18.13
C ASP A 698 6.07 -27.93 18.74
N LYS A 699 6.02 -26.60 18.95
CA LYS A 699 7.19 -25.83 19.38
C LYS A 699 7.42 -25.82 20.88
N LEU A 700 6.35 -25.86 21.68
CA LEU A 700 6.44 -25.80 23.14
C LEU A 700 6.18 -27.17 23.79
N GLY A 701 5.73 -28.17 23.02
CA GLY A 701 5.53 -29.53 23.48
C GLY A 701 6.77 -30.11 24.16
N GLY A 702 6.57 -30.81 25.27
CA GLY A 702 7.65 -31.41 26.06
C GLY A 702 8.47 -30.43 26.91
N SER A 703 8.28 -29.11 26.79
CA SER A 703 9.00 -28.12 27.61
C SER A 703 8.45 -27.95 29.03
N GLY A 704 7.21 -28.39 29.28
CA GLY A 704 6.46 -28.11 30.51
C GLY A 704 5.79 -26.73 30.54
N LEU A 705 6.04 -25.85 29.56
CA LEU A 705 5.33 -24.58 29.40
C LEU A 705 4.00 -24.80 28.66
N THR A 706 2.89 -24.69 29.38
CA THR A 706 1.53 -24.90 28.86
C THR A 706 0.66 -23.66 29.04
N PHE A 707 -0.32 -23.48 28.16
CA PHE A 707 -1.29 -22.37 28.20
C PHE A 707 -2.71 -22.89 28.34
N ARG A 708 -3.54 -22.20 29.14
CA ARG A 708 -4.98 -22.48 29.21
C ARG A 708 -5.67 -21.80 28.03
N LEU A 709 -6.55 -22.55 27.35
CA LEU A 709 -7.45 -22.05 26.31
C LEU A 709 -8.85 -21.98 26.92
N SER A 710 -9.01 -21.09 27.91
CA SER A 710 -10.29 -20.86 28.56
C SER A 710 -11.17 -19.92 27.76
#